data_AF-A0A0U1LZZ1-F1
#
_entry.id   AF-A0A0U1LZZ1-F1
#
_cell.length_a   1.000
_cell.length_b   1.000
_cell.length_c   1.000
_cell.angle_alpha   90.00
_cell.angle_beta   90.00
_cell.angle_gamma   90.00
#
_symmetry.space_group_name_H-M   'P 1'
#
loop_
_entity.id
_entity.type
_entity.pdbx_description
1 polymer ?
#
loop_
_entity_poly.entity_id
_entity_poly.type
_entity_poly.pdbx_seq_one_letter_code
_entity_poly.pdbx_strand_id
1 'polypeptide(L)'
;MPDTTIQSVAKLTKLYIDGNYVEPKSGQKYTLYNPSDGSVVSSEIPVAGQEDVDAAVTAAEKAFHGPWSKFTGAQRSACLRKLAELLDEKDTLLDLLTLDTLSTGNPVSLIPTREKNYIMSQLLYYAGWTDKLRGDYLPDDDGFVKLVRHEPLGVCAGINPFNAPVATLIMKIAPCLATGNTIIIKPSEYSPLGSLAIGPLFEAAGFPKGVFQVVTGAGDTGALLAAHMRIRKISFTGSVATGKKIQIAATQSNLKRVTLELGGKSPAVVFEDANLDNALTWTINAILARSGQVCVAASRVYVQRSIADKFIEGYKERMKAAAENIGNPLDTTTSLGPLVGKAAFERVSKMIERGKTEAELVVGGVRHGEQGCYIEPTVFLNPKKDAQVYKEEIFGPVSVIKTFETEEEVLEMANDTEFGLMSGVFTKDINRALRFSSRLESGVVGVNCVSYMNVQAPFGGKKSSGIGREFGEYALRGFTEPKTVLINLTYGYCFSVTSTTLGQPSFFEYFNLSQDTEAPQYAYTNRVIGGLNGCFSGGGLLGALVGGWACDALGRKKTLLLASPIAILGGALHGFAVGILMVIIPLFQCEIAPPAARGFLVSQHGIVIVFGYATAAWIGFVIVAISLVAFDTGSPRVSSLASLLMDRVGRVKLLTIGISGCLVSLIFEAALSARYIGTENSSGLSAGVFFLFLFISFYGCCIDATTYVYCTEIFPTHIRSRGMAWSLAILFATTIAYLIPAPTAFAQVGWKYYLLFIILTVINIPIIWTFFPETKGLALEEVGEKFGDDVLVRPTNITTEQREQLHKAIKAEKSASESTPMENMSA
;
A
#
# COMPACT_ATOMS: atom_id res chain seq x y z
N MET A 1 -31.26 -7.26 10.49
CA MET A 1 -29.80 -7.24 10.75
C MET A 1 -29.44 -8.59 11.37
N PRO A 2 -28.18 -9.05 11.32
CA PRO A 2 -27.76 -10.17 12.17
C PRO A 2 -28.01 -9.84 13.65
N ASP A 3 -28.27 -10.88 14.46
CA ASP A 3 -28.45 -10.74 15.90
C ASP A 3 -27.11 -10.41 16.56
N THR A 4 -27.03 -9.23 17.17
CA THR A 4 -25.84 -8.71 17.88
C THR A 4 -25.89 -9.00 19.39
N THR A 5 -26.97 -9.62 19.88
CA THR A 5 -27.14 -9.94 21.29
C THR A 5 -26.06 -10.92 21.77
N ILE A 6 -25.35 -10.58 22.84
CA ILE A 6 -24.37 -11.47 23.46
C ILE A 6 -25.08 -12.74 23.95
N GLN A 7 -24.58 -13.90 23.52
CA GLN A 7 -25.19 -15.17 23.87
C GLN A 7 -24.92 -15.53 25.34
N SER A 8 -25.93 -16.05 26.02
CA SER A 8 -25.78 -16.60 27.36
C SER A 8 -24.88 -17.85 27.35
N VAL A 9 -24.20 -18.10 28.48
CA VAL A 9 -23.25 -19.21 28.69
C VAL A 9 -23.80 -20.55 28.19
N ALA A 10 -25.09 -20.84 28.43
CA ALA A 10 -25.75 -22.08 28.02
C ALA A 10 -25.82 -22.32 26.49
N LYS A 11 -25.59 -21.29 25.66
CA LYS A 11 -25.53 -21.40 24.19
C LYS A 11 -24.10 -21.50 23.65
N LEU A 12 -23.09 -21.14 24.44
CA LEU A 12 -21.67 -21.11 24.06
C LEU A 12 -21.00 -22.50 24.20
N THR A 13 -21.63 -23.51 23.60
CA THR A 13 -21.26 -24.94 23.70
C THR A 13 -20.68 -25.49 22.39
N LYS A 14 -20.34 -24.60 21.45
CA LYS A 14 -19.94 -24.90 20.06
C LYS A 14 -18.72 -24.07 19.65
N LEU A 15 -17.95 -24.56 18.69
CA LEU A 15 -16.83 -23.84 18.06
C LEU A 15 -17.37 -22.76 17.11
N TYR A 16 -16.61 -21.70 16.82
CA TYR A 16 -17.02 -20.67 15.85
C TYR A 16 -16.21 -20.79 14.55
N ILE A 17 -16.83 -21.34 13.49
CA ILE A 17 -16.17 -21.69 12.22
C ILE A 17 -17.04 -21.32 11.00
N ASP A 18 -16.43 -20.68 9.99
CA ASP A 18 -17.03 -20.16 8.75
C ASP A 18 -18.25 -19.26 9.01
N GLY A 19 -18.19 -18.46 10.08
CA GLY A 19 -19.25 -17.56 10.52
C GLY A 19 -20.48 -18.25 11.13
N ASN A 20 -20.33 -19.46 11.68
CA ASN A 20 -21.40 -20.22 12.34
C ASN A 20 -20.89 -20.94 13.59
N TYR A 21 -21.80 -21.24 14.52
CA TYR A 21 -21.53 -22.12 15.66
C TYR A 21 -21.66 -23.59 15.25
N VAL A 22 -20.58 -24.37 15.34
CA VAL A 22 -20.49 -25.77 14.89
C VAL A 22 -20.13 -26.72 16.03
N GLU A 23 -20.66 -27.95 15.98
CA GLU A 23 -20.28 -29.01 16.93
C GLU A 23 -18.79 -29.38 16.75
N PRO A 24 -18.05 -29.68 17.83
CA PRO A 24 -16.70 -30.22 17.72
C PRO A 24 -16.74 -31.64 17.16
N LYS A 25 -15.99 -31.89 16.09
CA LYS A 25 -15.83 -33.23 15.50
C LYS A 25 -15.13 -34.20 16.43
N SER A 26 -14.30 -33.70 17.36
CA SER A 26 -13.67 -34.51 18.40
C SER A 26 -14.67 -35.20 19.35
N GLY A 27 -15.91 -34.67 19.46
CA GLY A 27 -16.88 -35.06 20.49
C GLY A 27 -16.48 -34.71 21.94
N GLN A 28 -15.29 -34.14 22.16
CA GLN A 28 -14.76 -33.85 23.50
C GLN A 28 -15.22 -32.49 24.02
N LYS A 29 -15.47 -32.45 25.34
CA LYS A 29 -15.88 -31.28 26.10
C LYS A 29 -15.15 -31.23 27.45
N TYR A 30 -15.10 -30.06 28.08
CA TYR A 30 -14.56 -29.88 29.42
C TYR A 30 -15.37 -28.90 30.27
N THR A 31 -15.24 -29.05 31.58
CA THR A 31 -15.93 -28.22 32.58
C THR A 31 -15.14 -26.96 32.91
N LEU A 32 -15.81 -25.82 32.82
CA LEU A 32 -15.35 -24.51 33.23
C LEU A 32 -15.91 -24.17 34.61
N TYR A 33 -15.06 -23.69 35.52
CA TYR A 33 -15.39 -23.42 36.91
C TYR A 33 -15.24 -21.93 37.24
N ASN A 34 -16.04 -21.43 38.19
CA ASN A 34 -15.90 -20.09 38.73
C ASN A 34 -14.84 -20.11 39.84
N PRO A 35 -13.75 -19.32 39.74
CA PRO A 35 -12.70 -19.29 40.74
C PRO A 35 -13.11 -18.68 42.09
N SER A 36 -14.24 -17.98 42.13
CA SER A 36 -14.75 -17.26 43.31
C SER A 36 -15.37 -18.20 44.35
N ASP A 37 -16.00 -19.29 43.90
CA ASP A 37 -16.77 -20.21 44.74
C ASP A 37 -16.53 -21.70 44.43
N GLY A 38 -15.96 -22.03 43.26
CA GLY A 38 -15.78 -23.40 42.76
C GLY A 38 -16.99 -23.97 42.01
N SER A 39 -18.03 -23.17 41.76
CA SER A 39 -19.23 -23.58 41.02
C SER A 39 -18.92 -23.87 39.54
N VAL A 40 -19.79 -24.64 38.89
CA VAL A 40 -19.69 -24.92 37.44
C VAL A 40 -20.31 -23.78 36.66
N VAL A 41 -19.52 -23.14 35.79
CA VAL A 41 -19.99 -22.13 34.83
C VAL A 41 -20.60 -22.82 33.61
N SER A 42 -19.96 -23.89 33.11
CA SER A 42 -20.46 -24.74 32.04
C SER A 42 -19.75 -26.09 32.06
N SER A 43 -20.46 -27.20 31.85
CA SER A 43 -19.86 -28.52 31.59
C SER A 43 -19.56 -28.77 30.10
N GLU A 44 -20.04 -27.88 29.23
CA GLU A 44 -20.24 -28.16 27.80
C GLU A 44 -19.26 -27.42 26.88
N ILE A 45 -18.12 -26.93 27.39
CA ILE A 45 -17.18 -26.20 26.54
C ILE A 45 -16.49 -27.19 25.58
N PRO A 46 -16.58 -26.99 24.25
CA PRO A 46 -16.03 -27.93 23.28
C PRO A 46 -14.50 -27.92 23.25
N VAL A 47 -13.91 -29.03 22.81
CA VAL A 47 -12.47 -29.17 22.53
C VAL A 47 -12.30 -29.42 21.03
N ALA A 48 -11.59 -28.54 20.32
CA ALA A 48 -11.29 -28.73 18.91
C ALA A 48 -10.15 -29.75 18.72
N GLY A 49 -10.42 -30.79 17.94
CA GLY A 49 -9.42 -31.77 17.48
C GLY A 49 -8.77 -31.36 16.15
N GLN A 50 -7.99 -32.28 15.56
CA GLN A 50 -7.31 -32.06 14.28
C GLN A 50 -8.29 -31.67 13.17
N GLU A 51 -9.39 -32.40 13.01
CA GLU A 51 -10.37 -32.14 11.95
C GLU A 51 -11.14 -30.82 12.11
N ASP A 52 -11.22 -30.29 13.34
CA ASP A 52 -11.82 -28.99 13.66
C ASP A 52 -10.85 -27.86 13.29
N VAL A 53 -9.57 -28.02 13.65
CA VAL A 53 -8.48 -27.11 13.25
C VAL A 53 -8.33 -27.08 11.73
N ASP A 54 -8.39 -28.24 11.06
CA ASP A 54 -8.30 -28.32 9.59
C ASP A 54 -9.49 -27.66 8.90
N ALA A 55 -10.70 -27.78 9.48
CA ALA A 55 -11.88 -27.06 9.01
C ALA A 55 -11.73 -25.54 9.20
N ALA A 56 -11.25 -25.10 10.37
CA ALA A 56 -11.00 -23.70 10.66
C ALA A 56 -9.95 -23.09 9.71
N VAL A 57 -8.86 -23.80 9.41
CA VAL A 57 -7.84 -23.35 8.44
C VAL A 57 -8.38 -23.34 7.02
N THR A 58 -9.17 -24.35 6.62
CA THR A 58 -9.73 -24.41 5.26
C THR A 58 -10.71 -23.25 4.99
N ALA A 59 -11.55 -22.89 5.96
CA ALA A 59 -12.42 -21.72 5.85
C ALA A 59 -11.63 -20.39 5.90
N ALA A 60 -10.56 -20.29 6.71
CA ALA A 60 -9.69 -19.12 6.74
C ALA A 60 -8.88 -18.92 5.44
N GLU A 61 -8.46 -20.01 4.80
CA GLU A 61 -7.76 -20.02 3.50
C GLU A 61 -8.72 -19.64 2.35
N LYS A 62 -9.95 -20.20 2.35
CA LYS A 62 -11.04 -19.83 1.44
C LYS A 62 -11.41 -18.34 1.57
N ALA A 63 -11.50 -17.81 2.79
CA ALA A 63 -11.78 -16.41 3.04
C ALA A 63 -10.63 -15.51 2.54
N PHE A 64 -9.37 -15.90 2.80
CA PHE A 64 -8.18 -15.19 2.32
C PHE A 64 -8.12 -15.11 0.79
N HIS A 65 -8.32 -16.22 0.07
CA HIS A 65 -8.36 -16.22 -1.40
C HIS A 65 -9.67 -15.69 -2.01
N GLY A 66 -10.68 -15.43 -1.16
CA GLY A 66 -11.97 -14.86 -1.53
C GLY A 66 -11.97 -13.33 -1.64
N PRO A 67 -13.05 -12.65 -1.21
CA PRO A 67 -13.15 -11.19 -1.30
C PRO A 67 -12.26 -10.44 -0.31
N TRP A 68 -11.87 -11.05 0.82
CA TRP A 68 -11.18 -10.35 1.91
C TRP A 68 -9.79 -9.80 1.52
N SER A 69 -8.95 -10.59 0.84
CA SER A 69 -7.66 -10.10 0.33
C SER A 69 -7.79 -9.01 -0.74
N LYS A 70 -8.98 -8.88 -1.35
CA LYS A 70 -9.29 -7.86 -2.37
C LYS A 70 -9.94 -6.61 -1.78
N PHE A 71 -10.26 -6.59 -0.49
CA PHE A 71 -10.78 -5.39 0.17
C PHE A 71 -9.72 -4.28 0.12
N THR A 72 -10.15 -3.07 -0.23
CA THR A 72 -9.34 -1.87 -0.07
C THR A 72 -9.06 -1.61 1.41
N GLY A 73 -8.04 -0.80 1.72
CA GLY A 73 -7.78 -0.36 3.09
C GLY A 73 -9.01 0.30 3.73
N ALA A 74 -9.73 1.15 2.98
CA ALA A 74 -10.97 1.78 3.42
C ALA A 74 -12.07 0.77 3.80
N GLN A 75 -12.22 -0.33 3.06
CA GLN A 75 -13.17 -1.40 3.40
C GLN A 75 -12.77 -2.14 4.68
N ARG A 76 -11.49 -2.49 4.85
CA ARG A 76 -10.99 -3.09 6.10
C ARG A 76 -11.14 -2.14 7.30
N SER A 77 -10.92 -0.84 7.09
CA SER A 77 -11.14 0.22 8.10
C SER A 77 -12.60 0.28 8.53
N ALA A 78 -13.54 0.21 7.58
CA ALA A 78 -14.96 0.22 7.86
C ALA A 78 -15.37 -0.98 8.73
N CYS A 79 -14.86 -2.19 8.45
CA CYS A 79 -15.13 -3.37 9.27
C CYS A 79 -14.58 -3.23 10.71
N LEU A 80 -13.32 -2.79 10.87
CA LEU A 80 -12.73 -2.60 12.20
C LEU A 80 -13.43 -1.49 13.01
N ARG A 81 -13.84 -0.38 12.36
CA ARG A 81 -14.65 0.66 13.00
C ARG A 81 -16.05 0.16 13.37
N LYS A 82 -16.73 -0.57 12.48
CA LYS A 82 -18.06 -1.12 12.79
C LYS A 82 -18.02 -2.14 13.92
N LEU A 83 -16.95 -2.93 14.04
CA LEU A 83 -16.76 -3.82 15.20
C LEU A 83 -16.57 -3.02 16.50
N ALA A 84 -15.82 -1.92 16.47
CA ALA A 84 -15.72 -1.02 17.63
C ALA A 84 -17.08 -0.39 17.99
N GLU A 85 -17.85 0.08 17.00
CA GLU A 85 -19.22 0.59 17.20
C GLU A 85 -20.13 -0.48 17.84
N LEU A 86 -20.15 -1.72 17.31
CA LEU A 86 -20.99 -2.80 17.85
C LEU A 86 -20.63 -3.19 19.29
N LEU A 87 -19.36 -3.09 19.66
CA LEU A 87 -18.93 -3.34 21.04
C LEU A 87 -19.25 -2.14 21.96
N ASP A 88 -19.28 -0.92 21.42
CA ASP A 88 -19.65 0.29 22.15
C ASP A 88 -21.18 0.51 22.25
N GLU A 89 -21.97 -0.19 21.42
CA GLU A 89 -23.42 -0.28 21.55
C GLU A 89 -23.81 -0.77 22.95
N LYS A 90 -24.80 -0.10 23.54
CA LYS A 90 -25.09 -0.10 24.98
C LYS A 90 -25.07 -1.52 25.58
N ASP A 91 -24.31 -1.66 26.67
CA ASP A 91 -24.14 -2.90 27.47
C ASP A 91 -23.44 -4.08 26.74
N THR A 92 -23.24 -4.05 25.41
CA THR A 92 -22.67 -5.16 24.63
C THR A 92 -21.27 -5.61 25.09
N LEU A 93 -20.31 -4.69 25.21
CA LEU A 93 -18.97 -5.02 25.74
C LEU A 93 -19.00 -5.40 27.23
N LEU A 94 -19.96 -4.88 28.00
CA LEU A 94 -20.11 -5.21 29.42
C LEU A 94 -20.57 -6.67 29.58
N ASP A 95 -21.61 -7.07 28.86
CA ASP A 95 -22.11 -8.44 28.83
C ASP A 95 -21.03 -9.41 28.34
N LEU A 96 -20.34 -9.07 27.24
CA LEU A 96 -19.25 -9.86 26.66
C LEU A 96 -18.13 -10.14 27.67
N LEU A 97 -17.67 -9.11 28.40
CA LEU A 97 -16.58 -9.24 29.35
C LEU A 97 -17.04 -9.83 30.69
N THR A 98 -18.32 -9.69 31.05
CA THR A 98 -18.89 -10.35 32.23
C THR A 98 -18.87 -11.88 32.07
N LEU A 99 -19.01 -12.41 30.85
CA LEU A 99 -18.80 -13.85 30.58
C LEU A 99 -17.37 -14.31 30.95
N ASP A 100 -16.36 -13.48 30.69
CA ASP A 100 -14.98 -13.77 31.11
C ASP A 100 -14.82 -13.62 32.63
N THR A 101 -15.49 -12.66 33.28
CA THR A 101 -15.49 -12.53 34.75
C THR A 101 -15.94 -13.81 35.44
N LEU A 102 -17.01 -14.47 34.97
CA LEU A 102 -17.54 -15.71 35.56
C LEU A 102 -16.51 -16.85 35.68
N SER A 103 -15.51 -16.88 34.81
CA SER A 103 -14.52 -17.96 34.71
C SER A 103 -13.09 -17.53 35.07
N THR A 104 -12.79 -16.24 35.00
CA THR A 104 -11.45 -15.71 35.30
C THR A 104 -11.35 -15.01 36.65
N GLY A 105 -12.47 -14.59 37.23
CA GLY A 105 -12.50 -13.78 38.45
C GLY A 105 -12.07 -12.33 38.27
N ASN A 106 -11.86 -11.86 37.04
CA ASN A 106 -11.56 -10.44 36.78
C ASN A 106 -12.76 -9.54 37.17
N PRO A 107 -12.62 -8.56 38.08
CA PRO A 107 -13.76 -7.75 38.53
C PRO A 107 -14.41 -6.91 37.41
N VAL A 108 -15.75 -6.88 37.39
CA VAL A 108 -16.53 -6.10 36.39
C VAL A 108 -16.29 -4.59 36.51
N SER A 109 -15.88 -4.10 37.67
CA SER A 109 -15.49 -2.70 37.92
C SER A 109 -14.37 -2.20 36.99
N LEU A 110 -13.53 -3.12 36.49
CA LEU A 110 -12.45 -2.80 35.55
C LEU A 110 -12.95 -2.60 34.11
N ILE A 111 -14.17 -3.06 33.79
CA ILE A 111 -14.69 -3.06 32.41
C ILE A 111 -14.91 -1.64 31.86
N PRO A 112 -15.66 -0.74 32.53
CA PRO A 112 -15.98 0.57 31.96
C PRO A 112 -14.77 1.48 31.79
N THR A 113 -13.69 1.22 32.53
CA THR A 113 -12.50 2.06 32.61
C THR A 113 -11.31 1.43 31.87
N ARG A 114 -10.77 0.32 32.38
CA ARG A 114 -9.53 -0.28 31.87
C ARG A 114 -9.77 -1.07 30.60
N GLU A 115 -10.71 -2.01 30.61
CA GLU A 115 -10.90 -2.94 29.49
C GLU A 115 -11.47 -2.23 28.27
N LYS A 116 -12.51 -1.41 28.44
CA LYS A 116 -13.14 -0.64 27.37
C LYS A 116 -12.15 0.26 26.64
N ASN A 117 -11.40 1.09 27.38
CA ASN A 117 -10.42 1.99 26.77
C ASN A 117 -9.31 1.22 26.03
N TYR A 118 -8.85 0.09 26.60
CA TYR A 118 -7.80 -0.72 25.99
C TYR A 118 -8.29 -1.45 24.72
N ILE A 119 -9.51 -1.99 24.71
CA ILE A 119 -10.10 -2.64 23.52
C ILE A 119 -10.40 -1.64 22.42
N MET A 120 -11.08 -0.52 22.75
CA MET A 120 -11.48 0.49 21.76
C MET A 120 -10.28 1.19 21.12
N SER A 121 -9.28 1.56 21.92
CA SER A 121 -8.07 2.19 21.38
C SER A 121 -7.33 1.28 20.39
N GLN A 122 -7.33 -0.04 20.60
CA GLN A 122 -6.73 -1.00 19.67
C GLN A 122 -7.49 -1.13 18.35
N LEU A 123 -8.80 -1.32 18.40
CA LEU A 123 -9.63 -1.43 17.19
C LEU A 123 -9.54 -0.15 16.35
N LEU A 124 -9.70 1.01 16.97
CA LEU A 124 -9.69 2.30 16.27
C LEU A 124 -8.29 2.67 15.74
N TYR A 125 -7.23 2.40 16.49
CA TYR A 125 -5.85 2.62 16.03
C TYR A 125 -5.55 1.80 14.78
N TYR A 126 -5.85 0.50 14.78
CA TYR A 126 -5.56 -0.37 13.65
C TYR A 126 -6.54 -0.20 12.48
N ALA A 127 -7.78 0.23 12.72
CA ALA A 127 -8.66 0.71 11.66
C ALA A 127 -8.08 1.93 10.92
N GLY A 128 -7.27 2.75 11.61
CA GLY A 128 -6.52 3.85 11.02
C GLY A 128 -5.33 3.42 10.15
N TRP A 129 -4.79 2.22 10.33
CA TRP A 129 -3.57 1.74 9.66
C TRP A 129 -3.77 0.98 8.35
N THR A 130 -5.00 0.55 8.06
CA THR A 130 -5.37 -0.35 6.95
C THR A 130 -4.92 0.09 5.56
N ASP A 131 -4.67 1.38 5.36
CA ASP A 131 -4.23 2.05 4.13
C ASP A 131 -2.91 2.84 4.30
N LYS A 132 -2.27 2.77 5.48
CA LYS A 132 -1.10 3.60 5.85
C LYS A 132 0.21 2.84 6.06
N LEU A 133 0.19 1.50 6.03
CA LEU A 133 1.41 0.69 6.02
C LEU A 133 2.10 0.84 4.65
N ARG A 134 2.95 1.88 4.52
CA ARG A 134 3.67 2.18 3.30
C ARG A 134 4.70 1.11 2.96
N GLY A 135 4.93 0.92 1.66
CA GLY A 135 6.14 0.29 1.15
C GLY A 135 7.31 1.27 1.07
N ASP A 136 8.41 0.79 0.49
CA ASP A 136 9.60 1.60 0.19
C ASP A 136 9.83 1.70 -1.32
N TYR A 137 10.33 2.85 -1.75
CA TYR A 137 10.86 3.09 -3.09
C TYR A 137 12.34 3.39 -2.95
N LEU A 138 13.17 2.69 -3.72
CA LEU A 138 14.59 2.95 -3.82
C LEU A 138 14.93 3.29 -5.29
N PRO A 139 15.69 4.38 -5.54
CA PRO A 139 16.03 4.83 -6.88
C PRO A 139 16.94 3.85 -7.63
N ASP A 140 17.08 4.11 -8.94
CA ASP A 140 17.81 3.33 -9.92
C ASP A 140 19.28 3.73 -10.06
N ASP A 141 19.96 4.04 -8.96
CA ASP A 141 21.39 4.39 -8.92
C ASP A 141 22.32 3.30 -9.51
N ASP A 142 21.81 2.07 -9.65
CA ASP A 142 22.43 0.88 -10.26
C ASP A 142 21.72 0.41 -11.54
N GLY A 143 20.78 1.21 -12.08
CA GLY A 143 19.94 0.86 -13.22
C GLY A 143 18.65 0.09 -12.89
N PHE A 144 18.33 -0.14 -11.61
CA PHE A 144 17.10 -0.83 -11.17
C PHE A 144 16.30 -0.01 -10.15
N VAL A 145 15.05 0.33 -10.48
CA VAL A 145 14.09 0.79 -9.45
C VAL A 145 13.74 -0.41 -8.56
N LYS A 146 13.80 -0.24 -7.23
CA LYS A 146 13.32 -1.24 -6.28
C LYS A 146 12.06 -0.75 -5.59
N LEU A 147 11.00 -1.56 -5.63
CA LEU A 147 9.76 -1.34 -4.89
C LEU A 147 9.61 -2.43 -3.83
N VAL A 148 9.58 -2.06 -2.54
CA VAL A 148 9.25 -2.99 -1.46
C VAL A 148 7.76 -2.85 -1.13
N ARG A 149 7.02 -3.96 -1.14
CA ARG A 149 5.59 -4.00 -0.78
C ARG A 149 5.40 -4.90 0.44
N HIS A 150 4.60 -4.46 1.40
CA HIS A 150 4.20 -5.28 2.56
C HIS A 150 2.91 -6.05 2.25
N GLU A 151 3.04 -7.32 1.89
CA GLU A 151 1.90 -8.20 1.57
C GLU A 151 1.43 -8.99 2.80
N PRO A 152 0.12 -9.30 2.94
CA PRO A 152 -0.35 -10.19 4.00
C PRO A 152 0.24 -11.60 3.86
N LEU A 153 0.49 -12.25 5.00
CA LEU A 153 1.04 -13.61 5.10
C LEU A 153 0.04 -14.70 4.71
N GLY A 154 -1.26 -14.48 4.92
CA GLY A 154 -2.32 -15.46 4.70
C GLY A 154 -3.04 -15.86 5.99
N VAL A 155 -3.19 -17.17 6.22
CA VAL A 155 -3.83 -17.69 7.45
C VAL A 155 -2.89 -17.56 8.64
N CYS A 156 -3.33 -16.83 9.65
CA CYS A 156 -2.65 -16.64 10.92
C CYS A 156 -3.39 -17.35 12.07
N ALA A 157 -2.71 -17.59 13.19
CA ALA A 157 -3.32 -18.04 14.42
C ALA A 157 -2.89 -17.19 15.62
N GLY A 158 -3.82 -16.99 16.57
CA GLY A 158 -3.57 -16.39 17.88
C GLY A 158 -3.88 -17.39 18.98
N ILE A 159 -3.01 -17.49 19.99
CA ILE A 159 -3.27 -18.24 21.23
C ILE A 159 -3.19 -17.25 22.39
N ASN A 160 -4.28 -17.14 23.15
CA ASN A 160 -4.47 -16.09 24.16
C ASN A 160 -4.41 -16.64 25.59
N PRO A 161 -3.93 -15.84 26.55
CA PRO A 161 -3.96 -16.14 27.98
C PRO A 161 -5.36 -15.88 28.56
N PHE A 162 -5.56 -16.34 29.79
CA PHE A 162 -6.80 -16.14 30.55
C PHE A 162 -6.90 -14.80 31.26
N ASN A 163 -5.79 -14.09 31.45
CA ASN A 163 -5.79 -12.94 32.36
C ASN A 163 -6.52 -11.74 31.76
N ALA A 164 -6.53 -11.59 30.43
CA ALA A 164 -7.17 -10.49 29.73
C ALA A 164 -7.75 -10.98 28.38
N PRO A 165 -8.79 -11.84 28.37
CA PRO A 165 -9.05 -12.73 27.23
C PRO A 165 -9.45 -11.99 25.95
N VAL A 166 -10.55 -11.22 25.97
CA VAL A 166 -10.94 -10.40 24.80
C VAL A 166 -9.90 -9.30 24.52
N ALA A 167 -9.37 -8.64 25.54
CA ALA A 167 -8.35 -7.60 25.36
C ALA A 167 -7.09 -8.09 24.61
N THR A 168 -6.63 -9.32 24.89
CA THR A 168 -5.48 -9.94 24.19
C THR A 168 -5.88 -10.60 22.87
N LEU A 169 -7.15 -10.97 22.69
CA LEU A 169 -7.73 -11.32 21.40
C LEU A 169 -7.64 -10.12 20.43
N ILE A 170 -8.13 -8.94 20.85
CA ILE A 170 -8.08 -7.70 20.07
C ILE A 170 -6.64 -7.34 19.67
N MET A 171 -5.68 -7.49 20.60
CA MET A 171 -4.25 -7.25 20.37
C MET A 171 -3.67 -8.08 19.22
N LYS A 172 -4.19 -9.29 18.98
CA LYS A 172 -3.78 -10.15 17.88
C LYS A 172 -4.59 -9.93 16.62
N ILE A 173 -5.92 -9.85 16.71
CA ILE A 173 -6.78 -9.72 15.53
C ILE A 173 -6.61 -8.36 14.84
N ALA A 174 -6.44 -7.27 15.57
CA ALA A 174 -6.55 -5.92 15.01
C ALA A 174 -5.42 -5.62 14.01
N PRO A 175 -4.12 -5.84 14.33
CA PRO A 175 -3.05 -5.71 13.34
C PRO A 175 -3.10 -6.79 12.24
N CYS A 176 -3.55 -8.00 12.57
CA CYS A 176 -3.69 -9.12 11.62
C CYS A 176 -4.73 -8.81 10.53
N LEU A 177 -5.92 -8.36 10.93
CA LEU A 177 -7.01 -8.03 10.02
C LEU A 177 -6.76 -6.69 9.31
N ALA A 178 -6.14 -5.70 9.97
CA ALA A 178 -5.79 -4.44 9.31
C ALA A 178 -4.86 -4.64 8.08
N THR A 179 -3.95 -5.61 8.17
CA THR A 179 -3.03 -6.01 7.10
C THR A 179 -3.64 -6.92 6.04
N GLY A 180 -4.88 -7.42 6.22
CA GLY A 180 -5.59 -8.26 5.25
C GLY A 180 -5.37 -9.76 5.38
N ASN A 181 -4.81 -10.23 6.50
CA ASN A 181 -4.72 -11.66 6.83
C ASN A 181 -6.08 -12.19 7.33
N THR A 182 -6.22 -13.52 7.44
CA THR A 182 -7.32 -14.17 8.18
C THR A 182 -6.78 -14.81 9.46
N ILE A 183 -7.60 -14.99 10.50
CA ILE A 183 -7.12 -15.42 11.82
C ILE A 183 -8.01 -16.43 12.53
N ILE A 184 -7.36 -17.43 13.13
CA ILE A 184 -7.96 -18.41 14.04
C ILE A 184 -7.48 -18.13 15.46
N ILE A 185 -8.40 -17.99 16.41
CA ILE A 185 -8.07 -17.77 17.82
C ILE A 185 -8.33 -19.03 18.66
N LYS A 186 -7.34 -19.39 19.50
CA LYS A 186 -7.51 -20.30 20.63
C LYS A 186 -7.49 -19.49 21.94
N PRO A 187 -8.63 -19.23 22.60
CA PRO A 187 -8.63 -18.64 23.93
C PRO A 187 -8.08 -19.63 24.95
N SER A 188 -7.64 -19.15 26.12
CA SER A 188 -7.28 -20.06 27.20
C SER A 188 -8.48 -20.91 27.62
N GLU A 189 -8.21 -22.15 28.00
CA GLU A 189 -9.15 -23.09 28.59
C GLU A 189 -9.85 -22.54 29.85
N TYR A 190 -9.24 -21.57 30.55
CA TYR A 190 -9.88 -20.89 31.69
C TYR A 190 -10.80 -19.72 31.29
N SER A 191 -10.85 -19.33 30.01
CA SER A 191 -11.57 -18.13 29.56
C SER A 191 -12.08 -18.20 28.10
N PRO A 192 -12.86 -19.23 27.73
CA PRO A 192 -13.33 -19.41 26.36
C PRO A 192 -14.48 -18.47 25.98
N LEU A 193 -15.26 -17.99 26.95
CA LEU A 193 -16.64 -17.51 26.73
C LEU A 193 -16.71 -16.19 25.97
N GLY A 194 -16.02 -15.12 26.41
CA GLY A 194 -16.01 -13.84 25.69
C GLY A 194 -15.41 -13.96 24.29
N SER A 195 -14.46 -14.89 24.11
CA SER A 195 -13.86 -15.17 22.80
C SER A 195 -14.78 -15.94 21.86
N LEU A 196 -15.65 -16.82 22.34
CA LEU A 196 -16.71 -17.44 21.52
C LEU A 196 -17.81 -16.41 21.19
N ALA A 197 -18.27 -15.67 22.20
CA ALA A 197 -19.40 -14.76 22.10
C ALA A 197 -19.18 -13.57 21.13
N ILE A 198 -17.95 -13.11 20.95
CA ILE A 198 -17.62 -12.02 20.01
C ILE A 198 -17.76 -12.43 18.54
N GLY A 199 -17.78 -13.73 18.22
CA GLY A 199 -17.79 -14.26 16.84
C GLY A 199 -18.80 -13.59 15.91
N PRO A 200 -20.12 -13.65 16.19
CA PRO A 200 -21.15 -13.05 15.35
C PRO A 200 -21.02 -11.54 15.09
N LEU A 201 -20.29 -10.81 15.93
CA LEU A 201 -20.07 -9.37 15.73
C LEU A 201 -19.14 -9.06 14.55
N PHE A 202 -18.34 -10.02 14.08
CA PHE A 202 -17.51 -9.84 12.89
C PHE A 202 -18.36 -9.80 11.61
N GLU A 203 -19.24 -10.78 11.42
CA GLU A 203 -20.18 -10.82 10.31
C GLU A 203 -21.15 -9.62 10.37
N ALA A 204 -21.57 -9.20 11.57
CA ALA A 204 -22.35 -7.98 11.76
C ALA A 204 -21.57 -6.69 11.42
N ALA A 205 -20.26 -6.67 11.66
CA ALA A 205 -19.35 -5.62 11.22
C ALA A 205 -18.96 -5.69 9.73
N GLY A 206 -19.48 -6.67 8.98
CA GLY A 206 -19.25 -6.82 7.55
C GLY A 206 -17.94 -7.54 7.18
N PHE A 207 -17.28 -8.20 8.13
CA PHE A 207 -16.20 -9.13 7.79
C PHE A 207 -16.78 -10.34 7.02
N PRO A 208 -16.16 -10.77 5.91
CA PRO A 208 -16.54 -12.02 5.25
C PRO A 208 -16.39 -13.24 6.16
N LYS A 209 -17.30 -14.22 6.01
CA LYS A 209 -17.24 -15.50 6.72
C LYS A 209 -15.86 -16.17 6.57
N GLY A 210 -15.37 -16.73 7.67
CA GLY A 210 -14.06 -17.39 7.75
C GLY A 210 -12.86 -16.45 7.94
N VAL A 211 -13.03 -15.12 7.91
CA VAL A 211 -11.94 -14.18 8.21
C VAL A 211 -11.52 -14.23 9.68
N PHE A 212 -12.49 -14.48 10.57
CA PHE A 212 -12.30 -14.71 12.01
C PHE A 212 -12.90 -16.07 12.39
N GLN A 213 -12.18 -16.82 13.24
CA GLN A 213 -12.53 -18.18 13.67
C GLN A 213 -12.14 -18.36 15.14
N VAL A 214 -12.87 -19.20 15.88
CA VAL A 214 -12.55 -19.49 17.30
C VAL A 214 -12.63 -20.99 17.56
N VAL A 215 -11.53 -21.55 18.04
CA VAL A 215 -11.40 -22.97 18.41
C VAL A 215 -10.95 -23.10 19.85
N THR A 216 -11.72 -23.80 20.68
CA THR A 216 -11.45 -23.98 22.11
C THR A 216 -10.74 -25.30 22.41
N GLY A 217 -10.10 -25.41 23.58
CA GLY A 217 -9.36 -26.60 24.01
C GLY A 217 -8.09 -26.23 24.77
N ALA A 218 -7.39 -27.21 25.33
CA ALA A 218 -6.22 -26.99 26.19
C ALA A 218 -4.91 -26.84 25.36
N GLY A 219 -3.78 -27.30 25.92
CA GLY A 219 -2.46 -27.24 25.26
C GLY A 219 -2.41 -27.98 23.92
N ASP A 220 -3.09 -29.12 23.80
CA ASP A 220 -3.03 -29.99 22.62
C ASP A 220 -3.62 -29.30 21.38
N THR A 221 -4.81 -28.70 21.48
CA THR A 221 -5.39 -27.85 20.41
C THR A 221 -4.45 -26.71 20.00
N GLY A 222 -3.72 -26.14 20.96
CA GLY A 222 -2.68 -25.13 20.68
C GLY A 222 -1.48 -25.70 19.91
N ALA A 223 -1.07 -26.93 20.21
CA ALA A 223 -0.01 -27.63 19.48
C ALA A 223 -0.42 -27.95 18.04
N LEU A 224 -1.68 -28.34 17.80
CA LEU A 224 -2.23 -28.54 16.45
C LEU A 224 -2.08 -27.27 15.60
N LEU A 225 -2.48 -26.10 16.13
CA LEU A 225 -2.32 -24.81 15.46
C LEU A 225 -0.85 -24.44 15.21
N ALA A 226 0.05 -24.72 16.18
CA ALA A 226 1.47 -24.43 16.05
C ALA A 226 2.16 -25.32 15.01
N ALA A 227 1.74 -26.57 14.87
CA ALA A 227 2.29 -27.53 13.90
C ALA A 227 1.64 -27.45 12.50
N HIS A 228 0.43 -26.90 12.36
CA HIS A 228 -0.31 -26.96 11.10
C HIS A 228 0.43 -26.28 9.91
N MET A 229 0.55 -27.00 8.79
CA MET A 229 1.40 -26.63 7.65
C MET A 229 0.87 -25.46 6.80
N ARG A 230 -0.43 -25.18 6.83
CA ARG A 230 -1.03 -24.05 6.09
C ARG A 230 -1.14 -22.75 6.89
N ILE A 231 -0.87 -22.78 8.20
CA ILE A 231 -0.77 -21.55 9.01
C ILE A 231 0.58 -20.89 8.75
N ARG A 232 0.59 -19.59 8.45
CA ARG A 232 1.78 -18.82 8.03
C ARG A 232 2.42 -18.01 9.16
N LYS A 233 1.63 -17.72 10.20
CA LYS A 233 2.09 -17.06 11.43
C LYS A 233 1.31 -17.57 12.63
N ILE A 234 1.98 -17.68 13.78
CA ILE A 234 1.35 -17.84 15.09
C ILE A 234 1.78 -16.70 16.03
N SER A 235 0.84 -16.08 16.72
CA SER A 235 1.10 -15.16 17.84
C SER A 235 0.60 -15.81 19.13
N PHE A 236 1.49 -16.05 20.08
CA PHE A 236 1.20 -16.68 21.36
C PHE A 236 1.50 -15.71 22.50
N THR A 237 0.58 -15.60 23.46
CA THR A 237 0.83 -14.92 24.73
C THR A 237 0.58 -15.88 25.90
N GLY A 238 1.55 -16.04 26.80
CA GLY A 238 1.45 -16.98 27.93
C GLY A 238 2.79 -17.35 28.57
N SER A 239 2.91 -18.55 29.13
CA SER A 239 4.13 -18.96 29.86
C SER A 239 5.33 -19.19 28.95
N VAL A 240 6.55 -18.91 29.45
CA VAL A 240 7.82 -19.16 28.73
C VAL A 240 7.95 -20.63 28.29
N ALA A 241 7.55 -21.56 29.15
CA ALA A 241 7.61 -22.99 28.85
C ALA A 241 6.74 -23.37 27.64
N THR A 242 5.53 -22.82 27.53
CA THR A 242 4.66 -23.05 26.37
C THR A 242 5.15 -22.26 25.15
N GLY A 243 5.64 -21.03 25.31
CA GLY A 243 6.24 -20.26 24.21
C GLY A 243 7.40 -21.00 23.53
N LYS A 244 8.27 -21.65 24.30
CA LYS A 244 9.32 -22.53 23.77
C LYS A 244 8.75 -23.72 22.97
N LYS A 245 7.67 -24.37 23.44
CA LYS A 245 6.98 -25.44 22.71
C LYS A 245 6.37 -24.95 21.39
N ILE A 246 5.74 -23.77 21.38
CA ILE A 246 5.19 -23.14 20.16
C ILE A 246 6.31 -22.85 19.15
N GLN A 247 7.43 -22.31 19.60
CA GLN A 247 8.59 -22.06 18.73
C GLN A 247 9.14 -23.36 18.14
N ILE A 248 9.27 -24.43 18.94
CA ILE A 248 9.72 -25.74 18.46
C ILE A 248 8.76 -26.31 17.42
N ALA A 249 7.45 -26.31 17.68
CA ALA A 249 6.44 -26.82 16.73
C ALA A 249 6.39 -26.00 15.42
N ALA A 250 6.55 -24.68 15.50
CA ALA A 250 6.68 -23.82 14.32
C ALA A 250 7.95 -24.15 13.50
N THR A 251 9.08 -24.37 14.18
CA THR A 251 10.36 -24.74 13.55
C THR A 251 10.29 -26.13 12.90
N GLN A 252 9.67 -27.11 13.57
CA GLN A 252 9.55 -28.50 13.07
C GLN A 252 8.55 -28.67 11.93
N SER A 253 7.64 -27.72 11.71
CA SER A 253 6.60 -27.80 10.69
C SER A 253 6.98 -27.09 9.40
N ASN A 254 6.80 -25.77 9.35
CA ASN A 254 6.91 -24.97 8.11
C ASN A 254 7.66 -23.65 8.29
N LEU A 255 8.42 -23.50 9.38
CA LEU A 255 9.12 -22.27 9.75
C LEU A 255 8.20 -21.03 9.81
N LYS A 256 6.90 -21.22 10.13
CA LYS A 256 5.93 -20.13 10.29
C LYS A 256 6.46 -19.05 11.24
N ARG A 257 6.17 -17.78 10.93
CA ARG A 257 6.58 -16.66 11.78
C ARG A 257 5.95 -16.80 13.16
N VAL A 258 6.76 -16.63 14.21
CA VAL A 258 6.29 -16.70 15.61
C VAL A 258 6.39 -15.31 16.24
N THR A 259 5.35 -14.89 16.94
CA THR A 259 5.42 -13.81 17.92
C THR A 259 5.10 -14.40 19.30
N LEU A 260 5.96 -14.12 20.28
CA LEU A 260 5.85 -14.61 21.64
C LEU A 260 5.82 -13.41 22.59
N GLU A 261 4.73 -13.26 23.35
CA GLU A 261 4.68 -12.36 24.51
C GLU A 261 4.57 -13.20 25.78
N LEU A 262 5.61 -13.19 26.61
CA LEU A 262 5.81 -14.17 27.67
C LEU A 262 5.84 -13.50 29.06
N GLY A 263 6.12 -14.32 30.07
CA GLY A 263 6.19 -13.88 31.46
C GLY A 263 7.25 -12.81 31.75
N GLY A 264 7.14 -12.17 32.90
CA GLY A 264 8.03 -11.10 33.33
C GLY A 264 8.41 -11.15 34.82
N LYS A 265 9.55 -10.52 35.13
CA LYS A 265 9.96 -10.17 36.50
C LYS A 265 10.41 -8.71 36.57
N SER A 266 9.51 -7.84 36.12
CA SER A 266 9.78 -6.42 35.82
C SER A 266 10.34 -5.66 37.03
N PRO A 267 11.51 -5.02 36.91
CA PRO A 267 12.07 -4.18 37.96
C PRO A 267 11.43 -2.78 37.95
N ALA A 268 11.15 -2.24 39.13
CA ALA A 268 10.81 -0.83 39.34
C ALA A 268 11.82 -0.20 40.31
N VAL A 269 12.64 0.74 39.84
CA VAL A 269 13.74 1.35 40.60
C VAL A 269 13.33 2.74 41.07
N VAL A 270 13.41 3.00 42.37
CA VAL A 270 13.00 4.25 43.02
C VAL A 270 14.23 4.92 43.65
N PHE A 271 14.71 5.98 43.00
CA PHE A 271 15.79 6.82 43.51
C PHE A 271 15.29 7.82 44.56
N GLU A 272 16.21 8.34 45.38
CA GLU A 272 15.90 9.23 46.51
C GLU A 272 15.27 10.57 46.12
N ASP A 273 15.52 11.02 44.88
CA ASP A 273 14.96 12.24 44.34
C ASP A 273 13.55 12.06 43.74
N ALA A 274 13.03 10.83 43.69
CA ALA A 274 11.72 10.51 43.12
C ALA A 274 10.55 11.28 43.78
N ASN A 275 9.42 11.35 43.09
CA ASN A 275 8.15 11.65 43.76
C ASN A 275 7.67 10.35 44.44
N LEU A 276 7.69 10.34 45.78
CA LEU A 276 7.41 9.16 46.60
C LEU A 276 5.97 8.64 46.38
N ASP A 277 4.98 9.51 46.41
CA ASP A 277 3.57 9.14 46.21
C ASP A 277 3.29 8.58 44.82
N ASN A 278 3.92 9.16 43.79
CA ASN A 278 3.84 8.65 42.43
C ASN A 278 4.48 7.25 42.33
N ALA A 279 5.68 7.06 42.90
CA ALA A 279 6.37 5.77 42.91
C ALA A 279 5.56 4.69 43.65
N LEU A 280 5.01 5.00 44.82
CA LEU A 280 4.09 4.12 45.56
C LEU A 280 2.88 3.75 44.70
N THR A 281 2.18 4.76 44.16
CA THR A 281 0.95 4.55 43.39
C THR A 281 1.18 3.65 42.17
N TRP A 282 2.22 3.91 41.38
CA TRP A 282 2.52 3.10 40.20
C TRP A 282 2.98 1.68 40.54
N THR A 283 3.85 1.49 41.53
CA THR A 283 4.37 0.17 41.89
C THR A 283 3.32 -0.74 42.54
N ILE A 284 2.39 -0.16 43.32
CA ILE A 284 1.30 -0.89 43.96
C ILE A 284 0.22 -1.25 42.93
N ASN A 285 -0.25 -0.29 42.12
CA ASN A 285 -1.23 -0.56 41.07
C ASN A 285 -0.73 -1.60 40.06
N ALA A 286 0.59 -1.62 39.80
CA ALA A 286 1.24 -2.59 38.93
C ALA A 286 1.17 -4.04 39.43
N ILE A 287 1.21 -4.30 40.74
CA ILE A 287 1.11 -5.66 41.30
C ILE A 287 -0.32 -6.05 41.71
N LEU A 288 -1.18 -5.07 42.02
CA LEU A 288 -2.57 -5.31 42.38
C LEU A 288 -3.47 -5.56 41.16
N ALA A 289 -3.13 -5.02 39.98
CA ALA A 289 -3.91 -5.20 38.76
C ALA A 289 -4.24 -6.69 38.48
N ARG A 290 -5.54 -7.01 38.38
CA ARG A 290 -6.06 -8.39 38.18
C ARG A 290 -5.51 -9.40 39.20
N SER A 291 -5.33 -8.96 40.45
CA SER A 291 -4.74 -9.75 41.53
C SER A 291 -3.35 -10.28 41.16
N GLY A 292 -2.54 -9.43 40.50
CA GLY A 292 -1.17 -9.71 40.07
C GLY A 292 -1.01 -10.70 38.91
N GLN A 293 -2.11 -11.07 38.24
CA GLN A 293 -2.11 -11.92 37.06
C GLN A 293 -1.76 -11.11 35.79
N VAL A 294 -0.64 -10.38 35.82
CA VAL A 294 -0.22 -9.44 34.77
C VAL A 294 1.28 -9.59 34.52
N CYS A 295 1.66 -9.97 33.30
CA CYS A 295 3.07 -10.22 32.93
C CYS A 295 3.98 -8.99 33.09
N VAL A 296 3.44 -7.78 32.92
CA VAL A 296 4.18 -6.52 33.10
C VAL A 296 4.30 -6.06 34.56
N ALA A 297 3.75 -6.80 35.53
CA ALA A 297 3.69 -6.38 36.94
C ALA A 297 5.07 -6.09 37.54
N ALA A 298 5.16 -4.98 38.30
CA ALA A 298 6.35 -4.52 39.02
C ALA A 298 6.63 -5.40 40.25
N SER A 299 6.97 -6.66 40.00
CA SER A 299 7.14 -7.69 41.04
C SER A 299 8.50 -7.65 41.75
N ARG A 300 9.46 -6.87 41.25
CA ARG A 300 10.70 -6.48 41.96
C ARG A 300 10.74 -4.96 42.10
N VAL A 301 10.63 -4.45 43.32
CA VAL A 301 10.77 -3.01 43.61
C VAL A 301 12.13 -2.78 44.28
N TYR A 302 12.92 -1.87 43.73
CA TYR A 302 14.20 -1.46 44.27
C TYR A 302 14.10 -0.04 44.81
N VAL A 303 14.58 0.21 46.03
CA VAL A 303 14.44 1.51 46.69
C VAL A 303 15.77 1.97 47.27
N GLN A 304 16.17 3.21 46.99
CA GLN A 304 17.44 3.75 47.48
C GLN A 304 17.41 3.87 49.02
N ARG A 305 18.51 3.46 49.69
CA ARG A 305 18.61 3.32 51.15
C ARG A 305 18.20 4.57 51.94
N SER A 306 18.42 5.77 51.41
CA SER A 306 18.08 7.06 52.03
C SER A 306 16.57 7.35 52.14
N ILE A 307 15.73 6.72 51.31
CA ILE A 307 14.26 6.85 51.35
C ILE A 307 13.53 5.55 51.71
N ALA A 308 14.27 4.45 51.87
CA ALA A 308 13.73 3.10 51.99
C ALA A 308 12.67 2.95 53.09
N ASP A 309 12.94 3.41 54.32
CA ASP A 309 12.04 3.20 55.46
C ASP A 309 10.67 3.88 55.25
N LYS A 310 10.67 5.10 54.67
CA LYS A 310 9.43 5.84 54.33
C LYS A 310 8.65 5.18 53.20
N PHE A 311 9.35 4.71 52.17
CA PHE A 311 8.71 4.00 51.06
C PHE A 311 8.10 2.68 51.53
N ILE A 312 8.86 1.86 52.27
CA ILE A 312 8.43 0.53 52.70
C ILE A 312 7.20 0.63 53.61
N GLU A 313 7.14 1.60 54.54
CA GLU A 313 5.95 1.75 55.39
C GLU A 313 4.72 2.19 54.61
N GLY A 314 4.83 3.20 53.73
CA GLY A 314 3.72 3.62 52.86
C GLY A 314 3.28 2.54 51.86
N TYR A 315 4.21 1.67 51.43
CA TYR A 315 3.89 0.51 50.60
C TYR A 315 3.15 -0.57 51.40
N LYS A 316 3.60 -0.86 52.63
CA LYS A 316 2.94 -1.81 53.54
C LYS A 316 1.51 -1.37 53.88
N GLU A 317 1.32 -0.10 54.22
CA GLU A 317 0.01 0.49 54.55
C GLU A 317 -0.98 0.31 53.40
N ARG A 318 -0.62 0.78 52.21
CA ARG A 318 -1.48 0.70 51.01
C ARG A 318 -1.72 -0.74 50.54
N MET A 319 -0.75 -1.65 50.68
CA MET A 319 -0.95 -3.07 50.37
C MET A 319 -1.88 -3.77 51.38
N LYS A 320 -1.86 -3.38 52.66
CA LYS A 320 -2.85 -3.87 53.65
C LYS A 320 -4.26 -3.35 53.32
N ALA A 321 -4.41 -2.05 53.11
CA ALA A 321 -5.69 -1.44 52.75
C ALA A 321 -6.29 -2.02 51.45
N ALA A 322 -5.44 -2.44 50.50
CA ALA A 322 -5.90 -3.10 49.29
C ALA A 322 -6.68 -4.40 49.55
N ALA A 323 -6.41 -5.13 50.65
CA ALA A 323 -7.14 -6.36 51.00
C ALA A 323 -8.64 -6.11 51.26
N GLU A 324 -9.02 -4.90 51.70
CA GLU A 324 -10.43 -4.49 51.89
C GLU A 324 -11.22 -4.41 50.58
N ASN A 325 -10.53 -4.42 49.43
CA ASN A 325 -11.12 -4.36 48.10
C ASN A 325 -11.25 -5.73 47.43
N ILE A 326 -10.93 -6.81 48.17
CA ILE A 326 -11.19 -8.19 47.74
C ILE A 326 -12.68 -8.49 47.91
N GLY A 327 -13.30 -9.07 46.89
CA GLY A 327 -14.73 -9.39 46.94
C GLY A 327 -15.19 -10.21 45.75
N ASN A 328 -16.51 -10.38 45.63
CA ASN A 328 -17.14 -11.02 44.50
C ASN A 328 -16.83 -10.22 43.21
N PRO A 329 -16.24 -10.83 42.16
CA PRO A 329 -15.90 -10.14 40.91
C PRO A 329 -17.08 -9.53 40.17
N LEU A 330 -18.32 -9.95 40.44
CA LEU A 330 -19.54 -9.37 39.85
C LEU A 330 -20.01 -8.11 40.57
N ASP A 331 -19.50 -7.80 41.77
CA ASP A 331 -19.87 -6.60 42.50
C ASP A 331 -19.06 -5.40 41.96
N THR A 332 -19.74 -4.30 41.67
CA THR A 332 -19.13 -3.11 41.03
C THR A 332 -18.16 -2.35 41.94
N THR A 333 -18.16 -2.63 43.25
CA THR A 333 -17.23 -2.08 44.25
C THR A 333 -15.95 -2.91 44.41
N THR A 334 -15.95 -4.18 44.02
CA THR A 334 -14.77 -5.06 44.08
C THR A 334 -13.71 -4.58 43.09
N SER A 335 -12.44 -4.46 43.51
CA SER A 335 -11.33 -4.19 42.59
C SER A 335 -10.24 -5.27 42.59
N LEU A 336 -10.27 -6.21 43.56
CA LEU A 336 -9.45 -7.42 43.59
C LEU A 336 -10.32 -8.67 43.56
N GLY A 337 -10.12 -9.51 42.55
CA GLY A 337 -10.79 -10.81 42.41
C GLY A 337 -9.93 -11.99 42.86
N PRO A 338 -10.41 -13.23 42.70
CA PRO A 338 -9.60 -14.42 42.94
C PRO A 338 -8.56 -14.61 41.83
N LEU A 339 -7.60 -15.52 42.06
CA LEU A 339 -6.80 -16.08 40.98
C LEU A 339 -7.66 -17.00 40.10
N VAL A 340 -7.32 -17.14 38.82
CA VAL A 340 -8.15 -17.77 37.77
C VAL A 340 -8.64 -19.21 38.06
N GLY A 341 -8.04 -19.90 39.03
CA GLY A 341 -8.51 -21.20 39.46
C GLY A 341 -7.55 -21.92 40.39
N LYS A 342 -7.98 -23.09 40.87
CA LYS A 342 -7.29 -23.87 41.91
C LYS A 342 -5.81 -24.15 41.62
N ALA A 343 -5.46 -24.48 40.37
CA ALA A 343 -4.07 -24.74 40.00
C ALA A 343 -3.17 -23.49 40.09
N ALA A 344 -3.70 -22.30 39.75
CA ALA A 344 -2.99 -21.04 39.92
C ALA A 344 -2.85 -20.68 41.41
N PHE A 345 -3.94 -20.82 42.16
CA PHE A 345 -3.97 -20.62 43.62
C PHE A 345 -2.95 -21.50 44.35
N GLU A 346 -2.93 -22.81 44.10
CA GLU A 346 -1.99 -23.73 44.73
C GLU A 346 -0.53 -23.41 44.37
N ARG A 347 -0.25 -23.01 43.12
CA ARG A 347 1.10 -22.63 42.69
C ARG A 347 1.57 -21.37 43.42
N VAL A 348 0.75 -20.32 43.46
CA VAL A 348 1.09 -19.06 44.13
C VAL A 348 1.24 -19.28 45.64
N SER A 349 0.32 -20.01 46.28
CA SER A 349 0.41 -20.37 47.70
C SER A 349 1.70 -21.14 48.03
N LYS A 350 2.10 -22.12 47.21
CA LYS A 350 3.38 -22.85 47.38
C LYS A 350 4.59 -21.92 47.26
N MET A 351 4.57 -20.95 46.32
CA MET A 351 5.65 -19.96 46.19
C MET A 351 5.69 -18.99 47.39
N ILE A 352 4.54 -18.62 47.96
CA ILE A 352 4.44 -17.81 49.18
C ILE A 352 5.00 -18.56 50.40
N GLU A 353 4.59 -19.81 50.63
CA GLU A 353 5.09 -20.61 51.76
C GLU A 353 6.61 -20.81 51.68
N ARG A 354 7.14 -21.08 50.49
CA ARG A 354 8.59 -21.13 50.29
C ARG A 354 9.24 -19.76 50.53
N GLY A 355 8.62 -18.68 50.04
CA GLY A 355 9.06 -17.30 50.21
C GLY A 355 9.30 -16.92 51.68
N LYS A 356 8.46 -17.40 52.61
CA LYS A 356 8.63 -17.21 54.07
C LYS A 356 9.94 -17.74 54.64
N THR A 357 10.63 -18.64 53.91
CA THR A 357 11.96 -19.19 54.28
C THR A 357 13.11 -18.54 53.51
N GLU A 358 12.82 -17.75 52.48
CA GLU A 358 13.80 -17.17 51.54
C GLU A 358 13.84 -15.63 51.54
N ALA A 359 12.83 -14.99 52.15
CA ALA A 359 12.68 -13.55 52.29
C ALA A 359 11.84 -13.22 53.54
N GLU A 360 11.86 -11.96 53.98
CA GLU A 360 11.12 -11.48 55.15
C GLU A 360 9.68 -11.12 54.75
N LEU A 361 8.66 -11.80 55.30
CA LEU A 361 7.25 -11.50 55.03
C LEU A 361 6.76 -10.33 55.90
N VAL A 362 6.27 -9.24 55.28
CA VAL A 362 5.81 -8.04 56.01
C VAL A 362 4.35 -7.62 55.78
N VAL A 363 3.68 -8.19 54.77
CA VAL A 363 2.22 -8.04 54.52
C VAL A 363 1.70 -9.32 53.88
N GLY A 364 0.48 -9.73 54.25
CA GLY A 364 -0.26 -10.82 53.61
C GLY A 364 0.41 -12.18 53.81
N GLY A 365 0.59 -12.91 52.72
CA GLY A 365 1.16 -14.27 52.75
C GLY A 365 0.18 -15.34 53.23
N VAL A 366 -1.12 -15.05 53.13
CA VAL A 366 -2.23 -15.94 53.53
C VAL A 366 -3.34 -15.92 52.47
N ARG A 367 -4.25 -16.90 52.57
CA ARG A 367 -5.51 -16.94 51.82
C ARG A 367 -6.47 -15.91 52.41
N HIS A 368 -7.24 -15.24 51.55
CA HIS A 368 -8.36 -14.42 51.98
C HIS A 368 -9.65 -15.25 52.00
N GLY A 369 -10.31 -15.33 53.15
CA GLY A 369 -11.54 -16.12 53.33
C GLY A 369 -11.38 -17.65 53.22
N GLU A 370 -12.51 -18.37 53.35
CA GLU A 370 -12.54 -19.84 53.37
C GLU A 370 -12.89 -20.48 52.01
N GLN A 371 -13.53 -19.73 51.11
CA GLN A 371 -13.95 -20.18 49.78
C GLN A 371 -13.23 -19.41 48.67
N GLY A 372 -13.20 -19.97 47.45
CA GLY A 372 -12.58 -19.31 46.29
C GLY A 372 -11.05 -19.28 46.29
N CYS A 373 -10.49 -18.77 45.20
CA CYS A 373 -9.05 -18.74 44.91
C CYS A 373 -8.38 -17.41 45.29
N TYR A 374 -8.81 -16.78 46.40
CA TYR A 374 -8.33 -15.46 46.83
C TYR A 374 -7.05 -15.51 47.67
N ILE A 375 -6.10 -14.62 47.37
CA ILE A 375 -4.84 -14.45 48.11
C ILE A 375 -4.68 -12.98 48.46
N GLU A 376 -4.27 -12.68 49.69
CA GLU A 376 -4.06 -11.29 50.12
C GLU A 376 -2.84 -10.66 49.44
N PRO A 377 -2.86 -9.34 49.16
CA PRO A 377 -1.69 -8.59 48.74
C PRO A 377 -0.48 -8.89 49.63
N THR A 378 0.57 -9.44 49.03
CA THR A 378 1.71 -10.01 49.76
C THR A 378 2.98 -9.23 49.44
N VAL A 379 3.76 -8.92 50.48
CA VAL A 379 5.01 -8.16 50.37
C VAL A 379 6.12 -8.89 51.10
N PHE A 380 7.19 -9.20 50.37
CA PHE A 380 8.45 -9.71 50.91
C PHE A 380 9.54 -8.64 50.86
N LEU A 381 10.35 -8.52 51.91
CA LEU A 381 11.57 -7.71 51.95
C LEU A 381 12.81 -8.61 51.90
N ASN A 382 13.95 -8.01 51.54
CA ASN A 382 15.28 -8.56 51.76
C ASN A 382 15.45 -10.02 51.24
N PRO A 383 15.09 -10.33 49.98
CA PRO A 383 15.19 -11.67 49.44
C PRO A 383 16.64 -12.16 49.39
N LYS A 384 16.86 -13.44 49.71
CA LYS A 384 18.11 -14.14 49.36
C LYS A 384 18.34 -14.06 47.84
N LYS A 385 19.60 -14.04 47.41
CA LYS A 385 19.99 -13.89 45.99
C LYS A 385 19.24 -14.83 45.05
N ASP A 386 19.09 -16.08 45.47
CA ASP A 386 18.48 -17.16 44.68
C ASP A 386 17.04 -17.50 45.14
N ALA A 387 16.38 -16.60 45.88
CA ALA A 387 15.00 -16.80 46.34
C ALA A 387 14.04 -16.97 45.15
N GLN A 388 13.19 -17.99 45.19
CA GLN A 388 12.26 -18.29 44.09
C GLN A 388 11.30 -17.12 43.83
N VAL A 389 10.79 -16.52 44.92
CA VAL A 389 9.93 -15.32 44.85
C VAL A 389 10.61 -14.10 44.22
N TYR A 390 11.94 -14.06 44.18
CA TYR A 390 12.73 -12.98 43.58
C TYR A 390 13.10 -13.26 42.12
N LYS A 391 13.48 -14.51 41.77
CA LYS A 391 13.93 -14.86 40.40
C LYS A 391 12.78 -15.28 39.46
N GLU A 392 11.70 -15.88 39.96
CA GLU A 392 10.62 -16.45 39.12
C GLU A 392 9.33 -15.62 39.10
N GLU A 393 8.59 -15.71 37.99
CA GLU A 393 7.27 -15.09 37.83
C GLU A 393 6.23 -15.77 38.73
N ILE A 394 5.66 -15.00 39.67
CA ILE A 394 4.66 -15.52 40.60
C ILE A 394 3.27 -15.51 39.97
N PHE A 395 2.90 -14.47 39.22
CA PHE A 395 1.57 -14.31 38.59
C PHE A 395 0.42 -14.39 39.61
N GLY A 396 0.57 -13.60 40.67
CA GLY A 396 -0.35 -13.39 41.78
C GLY A 396 0.03 -12.10 42.51
N PRO A 397 -0.69 -11.63 43.55
CA PRO A 397 -0.54 -10.29 44.11
C PRO A 397 0.65 -10.21 45.08
N VAL A 398 1.83 -10.62 44.62
CA VAL A 398 3.03 -10.83 45.44
C VAL A 398 4.18 -9.99 44.91
N SER A 399 4.65 -9.04 45.72
CA SER A 399 5.77 -8.15 45.42
C SER A 399 6.98 -8.46 46.30
N VAL A 400 8.17 -8.15 45.79
CA VAL A 400 9.43 -8.25 46.52
C VAL A 400 10.13 -6.90 46.49
N ILE A 401 10.51 -6.37 47.65
CA ILE A 401 11.25 -5.12 47.79
C ILE A 401 12.69 -5.41 48.24
N LYS A 402 13.66 -4.73 47.62
CA LYS A 402 15.08 -4.78 48.01
C LYS A 402 15.67 -3.36 48.02
N THR A 403 16.51 -3.03 48.99
CA THR A 403 17.22 -1.74 49.01
C THR A 403 18.48 -1.77 48.14
N PHE A 404 18.94 -0.59 47.73
CA PHE A 404 20.23 -0.39 47.04
C PHE A 404 20.91 0.90 47.52
N GLU A 405 22.21 1.02 47.29
CA GLU A 405 22.99 2.22 47.62
C GLU A 405 23.43 3.01 46.37
N THR A 406 23.86 2.33 45.31
CA THR A 406 24.42 2.97 44.10
C THR A 406 23.60 2.70 42.83
N GLU A 407 23.73 3.58 41.82
CA GLU A 407 23.07 3.42 40.53
C GLU A 407 23.58 2.19 39.76
N GLU A 408 24.88 1.90 39.87
CA GLU A 408 25.55 0.75 39.26
C GLU A 408 25.04 -0.57 39.85
N GLU A 409 24.99 -0.68 41.18
CA GLU A 409 24.51 -1.87 41.91
C GLU A 409 23.06 -2.21 41.54
N VAL A 410 22.16 -1.21 41.54
CA VAL A 410 20.75 -1.45 41.24
C VAL A 410 20.50 -1.77 39.76
N LEU A 411 21.32 -1.25 38.85
CA LEU A 411 21.25 -1.62 37.44
C LEU A 411 21.63 -3.10 37.23
N GLU A 412 22.71 -3.57 37.87
CA GLU A 412 23.09 -4.98 37.83
C GLU A 412 21.97 -5.87 38.38
N MET A 413 21.41 -5.52 39.54
CA MET A 413 20.29 -6.25 40.13
C MET A 413 19.02 -6.21 39.26
N ALA A 414 18.71 -5.08 38.61
CA ALA A 414 17.56 -4.96 37.72
C ALA A 414 17.69 -5.87 36.49
N ASN A 415 18.89 -5.96 35.91
CA ASN A 415 19.19 -6.75 34.71
C ASN A 415 19.54 -8.23 35.01
N ASP A 416 19.83 -8.63 36.25
CA ASP A 416 20.07 -10.02 36.70
C ASP A 416 18.80 -10.89 36.66
N THR A 417 18.30 -11.10 35.45
CA THR A 417 17.15 -11.93 35.13
C THR A 417 17.13 -12.30 33.64
N GLU A 418 16.60 -13.48 33.33
CA GLU A 418 16.31 -13.92 31.96
C GLU A 418 15.04 -13.30 31.38
N PHE A 419 14.29 -12.54 32.18
CA PHE A 419 13.14 -11.76 31.73
C PHE A 419 13.56 -10.37 31.26
N GLY A 420 12.70 -9.72 30.48
CA GLY A 420 12.98 -8.39 29.91
C GLY A 420 11.74 -7.74 29.30
N LEU A 421 10.58 -7.84 29.96
CA LEU A 421 9.30 -7.35 29.41
C LEU A 421 9.07 -5.86 29.64
N MET A 422 8.87 -5.48 30.90
CA MET A 422 8.64 -4.10 31.35
C MET A 422 9.69 -3.72 32.39
N SER A 423 9.90 -2.42 32.59
CA SER A 423 10.70 -1.87 33.69
C SER A 423 10.24 -0.44 34.00
N GLY A 424 10.55 0.06 35.20
CA GLY A 424 10.27 1.43 35.61
C GLY A 424 11.47 2.05 36.33
N VAL A 425 11.73 3.33 36.10
CA VAL A 425 12.69 4.13 36.86
C VAL A 425 12.03 5.42 37.34
N PHE A 426 12.05 5.68 38.64
CA PHE A 426 11.47 6.84 39.29
C PHE A 426 12.59 7.74 39.81
N THR A 427 12.68 8.95 39.26
CA THR A 427 13.72 9.95 39.53
C THR A 427 13.29 11.30 38.96
N LYS A 428 13.80 12.42 39.50
CA LYS A 428 13.57 13.77 38.95
C LYS A 428 14.73 14.23 38.05
N ASP A 429 15.92 13.67 38.21
CA ASP A 429 17.06 13.90 37.32
C ASP A 429 16.83 13.29 35.92
N ILE A 430 16.69 14.16 34.91
CA ILE A 430 16.57 13.78 33.51
C ILE A 430 17.80 13.04 32.97
N ASN A 431 19.01 13.36 33.47
CA ASN A 431 20.24 12.71 33.03
C ASN A 431 20.27 11.26 33.51
N ARG A 432 19.92 11.02 34.79
CA ARG A 432 19.70 9.67 35.32
C ARG A 432 18.58 8.95 34.56
N ALA A 433 17.44 9.59 34.34
CA ALA A 433 16.33 8.96 33.62
C ALA A 433 16.74 8.44 32.23
N LEU A 434 17.43 9.27 31.43
CA LEU A 434 17.91 8.90 30.10
C LEU A 434 19.03 7.84 30.14
N ARG A 435 20.05 8.03 31.00
CA ARG A 435 21.16 7.08 31.15
C ARG A 435 20.68 5.72 31.64
N PHE A 436 19.87 5.68 32.71
CA PHE A 436 19.40 4.44 33.31
C PHE A 436 18.43 3.70 32.39
N SER A 437 17.49 4.39 31.75
CA SER A 437 16.55 3.76 30.82
C SER A 437 17.24 3.16 29.59
N SER A 438 18.31 3.79 29.06
CA SER A 438 19.09 3.22 27.96
C SER A 438 19.86 1.94 28.32
N ARG A 439 20.18 1.74 29.62
CA ARG A 439 20.93 0.59 30.14
C ARG A 439 20.06 -0.56 30.64
N LEU A 440 18.74 -0.36 30.77
CA LEU A 440 17.81 -1.40 31.20
C LEU A 440 17.55 -2.43 30.09
N GLU A 441 17.71 -3.71 30.41
CA GLU A 441 17.53 -4.82 29.46
C GLU A 441 16.06 -5.24 29.31
N SER A 442 15.17 -4.24 29.20
CA SER A 442 13.74 -4.44 29.02
C SER A 442 13.24 -4.02 27.64
N GLY A 443 12.10 -4.56 27.24
CA GLY A 443 11.40 -4.23 26.00
C GLY A 443 10.68 -2.89 26.06
N VAL A 444 10.16 -2.53 27.23
CA VAL A 444 9.56 -1.23 27.54
C VAL A 444 10.12 -0.70 28.87
N VAL A 445 10.44 0.58 28.89
CA VAL A 445 10.96 1.29 30.07
C VAL A 445 10.08 2.50 30.36
N GLY A 446 9.46 2.55 31.53
CA GLY A 446 8.75 3.72 32.03
C GLY A 446 9.70 4.63 32.82
N VAL A 447 9.62 5.94 32.58
CA VAL A 447 10.24 6.96 33.44
C VAL A 447 9.11 7.60 34.27
N ASN A 448 9.23 7.52 35.59
CA ASN A 448 8.19 7.90 36.56
C ASN A 448 6.83 7.18 36.39
N CYS A 449 6.82 6.03 35.73
CA CYS A 449 5.69 5.11 35.64
C CYS A 449 6.17 3.66 35.44
N VAL A 450 5.28 2.67 35.62
CA VAL A 450 5.55 1.25 35.32
C VAL A 450 4.24 0.51 34.99
N SER A 451 4.33 -0.65 34.32
CA SER A 451 3.16 -1.46 33.89
C SER A 451 2.12 -0.72 33.03
N TYR A 452 2.50 0.40 32.43
CA TYR A 452 1.73 1.11 31.41
C TYR A 452 2.04 0.56 30.01
N MET A 453 1.01 0.42 29.18
CA MET A 453 1.11 0.01 27.77
C MET A 453 0.29 1.00 26.94
N ASN A 454 0.79 1.35 25.76
CA ASN A 454 0.12 2.26 24.85
C ASN A 454 0.16 1.68 23.43
N VAL A 455 -1.01 1.60 22.79
CA VAL A 455 -1.18 1.00 21.44
C VAL A 455 -0.34 1.66 20.35
N GLN A 456 0.02 2.95 20.51
CA GLN A 456 0.82 3.70 19.54
C GLN A 456 2.30 3.27 19.53
N ALA A 457 2.81 2.72 20.64
CA ALA A 457 4.21 2.31 20.80
C ALA A 457 4.33 0.78 20.76
N PRO A 458 5.44 0.21 20.24
CA PRO A 458 5.66 -1.23 20.28
C PRO A 458 5.78 -1.73 21.73
N PHE A 459 5.14 -2.84 22.01
CA PHE A 459 5.24 -3.59 23.25
C PHE A 459 5.83 -4.97 22.97
N GLY A 460 6.69 -5.43 23.88
CA GLY A 460 7.09 -6.84 23.90
C GLY A 460 8.50 -7.10 24.39
N GLY A 461 8.75 -8.34 24.82
CA GLY A 461 9.93 -8.69 25.62
C GLY A 461 11.31 -8.63 24.91
N LYS A 462 12.35 -8.40 25.70
CA LYS A 462 13.73 -8.87 25.46
C LYS A 462 13.94 -10.23 26.15
N LYS A 463 15.06 -10.91 25.85
CA LYS A 463 15.47 -12.19 26.45
C LYS A 463 14.35 -13.25 26.39
N SER A 464 14.12 -14.01 27.45
CA SER A 464 13.06 -15.02 27.54
C SER A 464 11.64 -14.44 27.69
N SER A 465 11.47 -13.11 27.79
CA SER A 465 10.12 -12.50 27.87
C SER A 465 9.42 -12.34 26.51
N GLY A 466 10.08 -12.55 25.37
CA GLY A 466 9.38 -12.52 24.10
C GLY A 466 10.24 -12.49 22.83
N ILE A 467 9.57 -12.66 21.69
CA ILE A 467 10.15 -12.56 20.34
C ILE A 467 9.13 -11.85 19.44
N GLY A 468 9.58 -10.83 18.71
CA GLY A 468 8.69 -9.92 17.97
C GLY A 468 8.11 -8.83 18.87
N ARG A 469 7.08 -8.12 18.39
CA ARG A 469 6.38 -7.06 19.14
C ARG A 469 4.90 -7.09 18.79
N GLU A 470 4.07 -6.76 19.77
CA GLU A 470 2.68 -6.34 19.57
C GLU A 470 2.60 -4.80 19.73
N PHE A 471 1.46 -4.18 19.42
CA PHE A 471 1.30 -2.71 19.32
C PHE A 471 2.18 -1.98 18.29
N GLY A 472 1.83 -0.72 18.06
CA GLY A 472 2.43 0.17 17.07
C GLY A 472 2.36 -0.35 15.63
N GLU A 473 3.17 0.25 14.77
CA GLU A 473 3.44 -0.22 13.40
C GLU A 473 4.18 -1.58 13.39
N TYR A 474 4.96 -1.86 14.43
CA TYR A 474 5.78 -3.08 14.54
C TYR A 474 4.93 -4.36 14.51
N ALA A 475 3.75 -4.35 15.13
CA ALA A 475 2.82 -5.47 15.02
C ALA A 475 2.42 -5.74 13.56
N LEU A 476 2.09 -4.69 12.78
CA LEU A 476 1.69 -4.80 11.37
C LEU A 476 2.81 -5.42 10.51
N ARG A 477 4.07 -5.00 10.76
CA ARG A 477 5.26 -5.62 10.13
C ARG A 477 5.39 -7.10 10.51
N GLY A 478 5.05 -7.46 11.75
CA GLY A 478 4.94 -8.85 12.20
C GLY A 478 3.92 -9.69 11.43
N PHE A 479 2.90 -9.07 10.81
CA PHE A 479 1.83 -9.69 10.01
C PHE A 479 1.99 -9.51 8.48
N THR A 480 3.13 -9.02 7.98
CA THR A 480 3.35 -8.79 6.52
C THR A 480 4.72 -9.24 6.02
N GLU A 481 4.77 -9.76 4.79
CA GLU A 481 5.99 -10.12 4.07
C GLU A 481 6.46 -8.94 3.20
N PRO A 482 7.68 -8.39 3.40
CA PRO A 482 8.27 -7.44 2.47
C PRO A 482 8.68 -8.15 1.17
N LYS A 483 7.96 -7.90 0.08
CA LYS A 483 8.32 -8.35 -1.26
C LYS A 483 9.02 -7.22 -2.03
N THR A 484 10.27 -7.45 -2.40
CA THR A 484 11.02 -6.57 -3.31
C THR A 484 10.69 -6.91 -4.76
N VAL A 485 10.27 -5.90 -5.52
CA VAL A 485 10.10 -5.93 -6.98
C VAL A 485 11.23 -5.10 -7.58
N LEU A 486 12.09 -5.73 -8.36
CA LEU A 486 13.17 -5.07 -9.10
C LEU A 486 12.68 -4.79 -10.53
N ILE A 487 12.73 -3.52 -10.94
CA ILE A 487 12.35 -3.06 -12.28
C ILE A 487 13.61 -2.53 -12.94
N ASN A 488 14.15 -3.31 -13.88
CA ASN A 488 15.35 -2.93 -14.63
C ASN A 488 15.03 -1.78 -15.60
N LEU A 489 15.62 -0.60 -15.39
CA LEU A 489 15.47 0.58 -16.24
C LEU A 489 16.54 0.66 -17.34
N THR A 490 17.70 0.02 -17.19
CA THR A 490 18.67 -0.17 -18.30
C THR A 490 18.12 -1.04 -19.44
N TYR A 491 16.90 -1.58 -19.27
CA TYR A 491 16.17 -2.42 -20.21
C TYR A 491 14.83 -1.78 -20.64
N GLY A 492 14.64 -0.48 -20.40
CA GLY A 492 13.47 0.26 -20.86
C GLY A 492 13.55 0.61 -22.35
N TYR A 493 12.65 0.06 -23.17
CA TYR A 493 12.52 0.44 -24.58
C TYR A 493 12.05 1.90 -24.73
N CYS A 494 12.96 2.80 -25.09
CA CYS A 494 12.58 4.14 -25.54
C CYS A 494 12.37 4.12 -27.06
N PHE A 495 11.13 4.31 -27.51
CA PHE A 495 10.84 4.56 -28.93
C PHE A 495 11.09 6.04 -29.24
N SER A 496 12.25 6.38 -29.82
CA SER A 496 12.45 7.69 -30.45
C SER A 496 12.12 7.59 -31.94
N VAL A 497 11.07 8.30 -32.38
CA VAL A 497 10.84 8.50 -33.82
C VAL A 497 11.79 9.59 -34.28
N THR A 498 12.98 9.21 -34.72
CA THR A 498 13.94 10.13 -35.35
C THR A 498 13.58 10.26 -36.83
N SER A 499 12.59 11.09 -37.17
CA SER A 499 12.23 11.35 -38.56
C SER A 499 13.29 12.21 -39.25
N THR A 500 14.23 11.57 -39.93
CA THR A 500 15.12 12.23 -40.90
C THR A 500 15.01 11.50 -42.23
N THR A 501 14.88 12.25 -43.32
CA THR A 501 14.90 11.68 -44.67
C THR A 501 16.33 11.26 -45.00
N LEU A 502 16.54 10.03 -45.46
CA LEU A 502 17.86 9.52 -45.86
C LEU A 502 18.52 10.46 -46.87
N GLY A 503 19.63 11.08 -46.47
CA GLY A 503 20.36 12.07 -47.27
C GLY A 503 20.10 13.55 -46.92
N GLN A 504 19.25 13.86 -45.94
CA GLN A 504 19.14 15.23 -45.38
C GLN A 504 20.34 15.59 -44.50
N PRO A 505 20.74 16.87 -44.36
CA PRO A 505 21.87 17.28 -43.54
C PRO A 505 21.82 16.76 -42.10
N SER A 506 20.63 16.76 -41.49
CA SER A 506 20.39 16.24 -40.13
C SER A 506 20.57 14.73 -39.98
N PHE A 507 20.42 13.94 -41.05
CA PHE A 507 20.75 12.51 -41.03
C PHE A 507 22.26 12.31 -40.91
N PHE A 508 23.04 13.07 -41.69
CA PHE A 508 24.51 13.02 -41.64
C PHE A 508 25.05 13.51 -40.30
N GLU A 509 24.50 14.61 -39.78
CA GLU A 509 24.86 15.17 -38.48
C GLU A 509 24.55 14.21 -37.31
N TYR A 510 23.37 13.59 -37.29
CA TYR A 510 22.96 12.65 -36.24
C TYR A 510 23.84 11.40 -36.16
N PHE A 511 24.34 10.90 -37.30
CA PHE A 511 25.24 9.75 -37.37
C PHE A 511 26.73 10.13 -37.45
N ASN A 512 27.07 11.43 -37.36
CA ASN A 512 28.42 11.97 -37.51
C ASN A 512 29.14 11.49 -38.81
N LEU A 513 28.40 11.50 -39.92
CA LEU A 513 28.85 11.15 -41.27
C LEU A 513 29.12 12.43 -42.08
N SER A 514 30.08 12.38 -43.01
CA SER A 514 30.29 13.51 -43.93
C SER A 514 29.31 13.50 -45.10
N GLN A 515 28.74 14.67 -45.41
CA GLN A 515 28.01 14.92 -46.66
C GLN A 515 28.93 15.00 -47.89
N ASP A 516 30.24 15.15 -47.69
CA ASP A 516 31.22 15.13 -48.77
C ASP A 516 31.25 13.76 -49.44
N THR A 517 30.85 13.72 -50.72
CA THR A 517 30.84 12.52 -51.55
C THR A 517 32.23 12.04 -51.97
N GLU A 518 33.26 12.88 -51.84
CA GLU A 518 34.65 12.57 -52.19
C GLU A 518 35.50 12.17 -50.97
N ALA A 519 34.99 12.35 -49.75
CA ALA A 519 35.65 11.90 -48.51
C ALA A 519 35.96 10.38 -48.54
N PRO A 520 37.23 9.95 -48.64
CA PRO A 520 37.57 8.57 -48.98
C PRO A 520 37.00 7.52 -48.01
N GLN A 521 36.93 7.83 -46.72
CA GLN A 521 36.41 6.94 -45.68
C GLN A 521 34.87 6.76 -45.70
N TYR A 522 34.12 7.63 -46.38
CA TYR A 522 32.64 7.55 -46.47
C TYR A 522 32.10 7.38 -47.89
N ALA A 523 32.97 7.45 -48.91
CA ALA A 523 32.60 7.37 -50.33
C ALA A 523 31.76 6.12 -50.68
N TYR A 524 32.01 4.96 -50.07
CA TYR A 524 31.20 3.75 -50.28
C TYR A 524 29.77 3.91 -49.73
N THR A 525 29.64 4.34 -48.47
CA THR A 525 28.36 4.57 -47.78
C THR A 525 27.51 5.60 -48.53
N ASN A 526 28.13 6.72 -48.94
CA ASN A 526 27.44 7.79 -49.67
C ASN A 526 26.97 7.32 -51.06
N ARG A 527 27.74 6.45 -51.74
CA ARG A 527 27.34 5.85 -53.02
C ARG A 527 26.18 4.86 -52.87
N VAL A 528 26.12 4.10 -51.77
CA VAL A 528 24.99 3.20 -51.44
C VAL A 528 23.71 4.00 -51.12
N ILE A 529 23.81 5.08 -50.34
CA ILE A 529 22.67 5.96 -50.04
C ILE A 529 22.13 6.61 -51.33
N GLY A 530 23.01 7.11 -52.19
CA GLY A 530 22.63 7.65 -53.51
C GLY A 530 21.97 6.62 -54.42
N GLY A 531 22.49 5.40 -54.48
CA GLY A 531 21.92 4.30 -55.26
C GLY A 531 20.53 3.89 -54.79
N LEU A 532 20.31 3.80 -53.48
CA LEU A 532 19.00 3.49 -52.90
C LEU A 532 17.94 4.56 -53.23
N ASN A 533 18.29 5.85 -53.16
CA ASN A 533 17.40 6.94 -53.59
C ASN A 533 17.08 6.89 -55.10
N GLY A 534 18.04 6.50 -55.93
CA GLY A 534 17.83 6.26 -57.36
C GLY A 534 16.85 5.12 -57.65
N CYS A 535 17.01 3.97 -56.98
CA CYS A 535 16.10 2.83 -57.14
C CYS A 535 14.66 3.12 -56.68
N PHE A 536 14.47 3.96 -55.66
CA PHE A 536 13.14 4.34 -55.17
C PHE A 536 12.36 5.24 -56.14
N SER A 537 13.06 6.04 -56.94
CA SER A 537 12.45 6.91 -57.95
C SER A 537 12.05 6.14 -59.23
N GLY A 538 12.54 4.91 -59.39
CA GLY A 538 12.38 4.04 -60.57
C GLY A 538 11.41 2.85 -60.40
N GLY A 539 10.26 3.07 -59.78
CA GLY A 539 9.03 2.26 -59.92
C GLY A 539 9.11 0.71 -59.89
N GLY A 540 8.75 0.11 -58.76
CA GLY A 540 7.73 -0.96 -58.68
C GLY A 540 7.86 -2.31 -59.43
N LEU A 541 8.94 -2.61 -60.17
CA LEU A 541 8.98 -3.76 -61.11
C LEU A 541 9.72 -5.03 -60.62
N LEU A 542 10.04 -5.17 -59.34
CA LEU A 542 10.55 -6.43 -58.78
C LEU A 542 9.88 -6.73 -57.43
N GLY A 543 8.88 -7.62 -57.46
CA GLY A 543 8.18 -8.08 -56.28
C GLY A 543 9.08 -8.82 -55.29
N ALA A 544 8.67 -8.83 -54.01
CA ALA A 544 9.46 -9.34 -52.89
C ALA A 544 10.00 -10.77 -53.09
N LEU A 545 11.31 -10.92 -52.87
CA LEU A 545 11.93 -12.20 -52.54
C LEU A 545 11.80 -12.43 -51.02
N VAL A 546 10.86 -13.30 -50.62
CA VAL A 546 10.63 -13.67 -49.23
C VAL A 546 11.62 -14.74 -48.79
N GLY A 547 12.33 -14.51 -47.69
CA GLY A 547 13.15 -15.50 -46.99
C GLY A 547 12.75 -15.60 -45.52
N GLY A 548 11.85 -16.53 -45.19
CA GLY A 548 11.51 -16.86 -43.80
C GLY A 548 12.58 -17.76 -43.17
N TRP A 549 13.08 -17.41 -41.99
CA TRP A 549 14.04 -18.23 -41.25
C TRP A 549 13.35 -18.83 -40.02
N ALA A 550 13.36 -20.15 -39.89
CA ALA A 550 13.06 -20.83 -38.63
C ALA A 550 14.38 -21.11 -37.88
N CYS A 551 14.42 -20.77 -36.59
CA CYS A 551 15.48 -21.20 -35.69
C CYS A 551 14.99 -22.40 -34.86
N ASP A 552 15.88 -23.34 -34.53
CA ASP A 552 15.62 -24.27 -33.44
C ASP A 552 15.73 -23.57 -32.07
N ALA A 553 15.39 -24.29 -30.99
CA ALA A 553 15.42 -23.76 -29.62
C ALA A 553 16.82 -23.36 -29.11
N LEU A 554 17.88 -23.54 -29.90
CA LEU A 554 19.26 -23.13 -29.62
C LEU A 554 19.82 -22.15 -30.67
N GLY A 555 18.98 -21.60 -31.55
CA GLY A 555 19.33 -20.48 -32.43
C GLY A 555 20.15 -20.83 -33.68
N ARG A 556 20.29 -22.11 -34.04
CA ARG A 556 21.02 -22.50 -35.26
C ARG A 556 20.07 -22.62 -36.45
N LYS A 557 20.53 -22.18 -37.63
CA LYS A 557 19.69 -21.92 -38.81
C LYS A 557 20.03 -22.88 -39.97
N LYS A 558 19.01 -23.50 -40.55
CA LYS A 558 19.05 -24.28 -41.82
C LYS A 558 17.91 -23.80 -42.73
N THR A 559 18.12 -23.85 -44.04
CA THR A 559 17.23 -23.21 -45.03
C THR A 559 16.49 -24.23 -45.90
N LEU A 560 15.19 -24.01 -46.15
CA LEU A 560 14.44 -24.61 -47.25
C LEU A 560 13.46 -23.55 -47.81
N LEU A 561 13.24 -23.52 -49.12
CA LEU A 561 12.58 -22.41 -49.82
C LEU A 561 11.40 -22.94 -50.67
N LEU A 562 10.23 -22.33 -50.55
CA LEU A 562 9.04 -22.60 -51.39
C LEU A 562 8.21 -21.33 -51.56
N ALA A 563 7.80 -21.02 -52.79
CA ALA A 563 7.02 -19.83 -53.17
C ALA A 563 5.58 -20.20 -53.58
N SER A 564 4.66 -19.23 -53.60
CA SER A 564 3.25 -19.46 -53.97
C SER A 564 2.69 -18.36 -54.91
N PRO A 565 1.87 -18.69 -55.93
CA PRO A 565 1.65 -17.83 -57.10
C PRO A 565 0.35 -16.99 -57.06
N ILE A 566 0.14 -16.17 -56.02
CA ILE A 566 -1.11 -15.36 -55.88
C ILE A 566 -1.01 -13.96 -56.54
N ALA A 567 0.19 -13.42 -56.76
CA ALA A 567 0.37 -12.06 -57.28
C ALA A 567 -0.07 -11.86 -58.75
N ILE A 568 -0.12 -12.93 -59.56
CA ILE A 568 -0.37 -12.82 -61.02
C ILE A 568 -1.87 -12.60 -61.33
N LEU A 569 -2.79 -13.14 -60.53
CA LEU A 569 -4.23 -13.02 -60.76
C LEU A 569 -4.80 -11.64 -60.36
N GLY A 570 -4.19 -10.96 -59.39
CA GLY A 570 -4.63 -9.62 -58.96
C GLY A 570 -4.39 -8.53 -60.01
N GLY A 571 -3.27 -8.61 -60.76
CA GLY A 571 -2.92 -7.64 -61.79
C GLY A 571 -3.74 -7.74 -63.08
N ALA A 572 -4.46 -8.85 -63.29
CA ALA A 572 -5.13 -9.14 -64.56
C ALA A 572 -6.61 -8.68 -64.63
N LEU A 573 -7.24 -8.31 -63.49
CA LEU A 573 -8.71 -8.17 -63.45
C LEU A 573 -9.29 -6.79 -63.12
N HIS A 574 -8.59 -5.87 -62.47
CA HIS A 574 -9.13 -4.51 -62.22
C HIS A 574 -8.03 -3.43 -62.27
N GLY A 575 -8.02 -2.65 -63.36
CA GLY A 575 -7.11 -1.51 -63.51
C GLY A 575 -7.58 -0.26 -62.77
N PHE A 576 -7.22 -0.13 -61.49
CA PHE A 576 -6.94 1.14 -60.77
C PHE A 576 -6.52 0.83 -59.31
N ALA A 577 -5.38 0.16 -59.15
CA ALA A 577 -4.80 -0.13 -57.83
C ALA A 577 -3.28 0.05 -57.86
N VAL A 578 -2.78 1.20 -57.40
CA VAL A 578 -1.35 1.36 -57.09
C VAL A 578 -1.10 0.70 -55.73
N GLY A 579 -0.86 -0.61 -55.76
CA GLY A 579 -0.21 -1.29 -54.64
C GLY A 579 1.29 -1.04 -54.70
N ILE A 580 1.89 -0.57 -53.60
CA ILE A 580 3.31 -0.78 -53.31
C ILE A 580 3.45 -1.27 -51.87
N LEU A 581 4.32 -2.26 -51.72
CA LEU A 581 4.57 -3.05 -50.54
C LEU A 581 5.41 -2.27 -49.51
N MET A 582 5.16 -2.45 -48.20
CA MET A 582 6.16 -2.11 -47.19
C MET A 582 7.40 -3.00 -47.39
N VAL A 583 8.54 -2.39 -47.74
CA VAL A 583 9.84 -3.07 -47.66
C VAL A 583 10.43 -2.75 -46.29
N ILE A 584 10.31 -3.71 -45.36
CA ILE A 584 11.09 -3.69 -44.12
C ILE A 584 12.53 -4.02 -44.50
N ILE A 585 13.43 -3.04 -44.45
CA ILE A 585 14.88 -3.28 -44.48
C ILE A 585 15.36 -3.34 -43.02
N PRO A 586 15.58 -4.53 -42.44
CA PRO A 586 16.22 -4.62 -41.14
C PRO A 586 17.72 -4.31 -41.30
N LEU A 587 18.08 -3.03 -41.16
CA LEU A 587 19.46 -2.62 -40.96
C LEU A 587 19.91 -3.07 -39.56
N PHE A 588 20.43 -4.30 -39.50
CA PHE A 588 20.95 -4.89 -38.26
C PHE A 588 22.22 -4.17 -37.78
N GLN A 589 22.08 -3.20 -36.88
CA GLN A 589 23.20 -2.47 -36.28
C GLN A 589 23.97 -3.30 -35.22
N CYS A 590 24.00 -4.63 -35.34
CA CYS A 590 24.49 -5.56 -34.32
C CYS A 590 26.02 -5.67 -34.19
N GLU A 591 26.80 -4.98 -35.04
CA GLU A 591 28.27 -5.10 -35.07
C GLU A 591 29.06 -3.86 -34.59
N ILE A 592 28.41 -2.71 -34.35
CA ILE A 592 29.15 -1.47 -34.01
C ILE A 592 29.34 -1.29 -32.48
N ALA A 593 28.50 -1.89 -31.63
CA ALA A 593 28.61 -1.79 -30.17
C ALA A 593 29.45 -2.93 -29.54
N PRO A 594 30.46 -2.64 -28.69
CA PRO A 594 31.27 -3.66 -28.00
C PRO A 594 30.42 -4.64 -27.15
N PRO A 595 30.88 -5.89 -26.93
CA PRO A 595 30.12 -6.91 -26.19
C PRO A 595 29.69 -6.51 -24.77
N ALA A 596 30.46 -5.64 -24.10
CA ALA A 596 30.15 -5.16 -22.75
C ALA A 596 28.88 -4.28 -22.65
N ALA A 597 28.34 -3.81 -23.78
CA ALA A 597 27.15 -2.95 -23.84
C ALA A 597 25.88 -3.71 -24.30
N ARG A 598 25.88 -5.05 -24.34
CA ARG A 598 24.81 -5.84 -24.98
C ARG A 598 23.82 -6.43 -23.97
N GLY A 599 22.65 -5.80 -23.85
CA GLY A 599 21.54 -6.28 -23.03
C GLY A 599 20.63 -7.33 -23.70
N PHE A 600 19.96 -8.14 -22.88
CA PHE A 600 19.10 -9.29 -23.24
C PHE A 600 17.75 -8.92 -23.89
N LEU A 601 17.36 -7.64 -23.95
CA LEU A 601 16.22 -7.19 -24.77
C LEU A 601 16.70 -6.75 -26.16
N VAL A 602 17.08 -7.75 -26.97
CA VAL A 602 17.30 -7.57 -28.39
C VAL A 602 15.94 -7.41 -29.08
N SER A 603 15.37 -6.20 -29.04
CA SER A 603 14.39 -5.83 -30.07
C SER A 603 15.11 -5.83 -31.41
N GLN A 604 14.52 -6.50 -32.40
CA GLN A 604 14.91 -6.26 -33.78
C GLN A 604 14.58 -4.80 -34.08
N HIS A 605 15.61 -4.00 -34.32
CA HIS A 605 15.46 -2.61 -34.73
C HIS A 605 15.01 -2.60 -36.19
N GLY A 606 13.71 -2.79 -36.41
CA GLY A 606 13.08 -2.53 -37.69
C GLY A 606 13.08 -1.03 -37.94
N ILE A 607 14.08 -0.53 -38.68
CA ILE A 607 14.06 0.85 -39.15
C ILE A 607 12.93 0.98 -40.16
N VAL A 608 11.83 1.64 -39.76
CA VAL A 608 10.71 1.94 -40.67
C VAL A 608 11.06 3.19 -41.46
N ILE A 609 11.67 3.00 -42.63
CA ILE A 609 11.92 4.09 -43.58
C ILE A 609 10.62 4.37 -44.35
N VAL A 610 9.86 5.37 -43.92
CA VAL A 610 8.62 5.79 -44.61
C VAL A 610 8.98 6.67 -45.80
N PHE A 611 8.99 6.09 -46.99
CA PHE A 611 9.10 6.85 -48.24
C PHE A 611 7.75 7.46 -48.63
N GLY A 612 7.54 8.72 -48.26
CA GLY A 612 6.44 9.56 -48.73
C GLY A 612 5.23 9.63 -47.78
N TYR A 613 4.71 10.85 -47.59
CA TYR A 613 3.61 11.15 -46.66
C TYR A 613 2.23 10.62 -47.09
N ALA A 614 2.06 10.24 -48.36
CA ALA A 614 0.74 9.89 -48.92
C ALA A 614 0.17 8.55 -48.39
N THR A 615 1.02 7.55 -48.13
CA THR A 615 0.56 6.17 -47.87
C THR A 615 0.03 6.00 -46.44
N ALA A 616 0.51 6.78 -45.47
CA ALA A 616 0.04 6.74 -44.09
C ALA A 616 -1.43 7.19 -43.96
N ALA A 617 -1.84 8.20 -44.73
CA ALA A 617 -3.22 8.68 -44.76
C ALA A 617 -4.19 7.62 -45.31
N TRP A 618 -3.80 6.90 -46.36
CA TRP A 618 -4.61 5.85 -46.96
C TRP A 618 -4.70 4.58 -46.12
N ILE A 619 -3.65 4.19 -45.38
CA ILE A 619 -3.74 3.07 -44.42
C ILE A 619 -4.74 3.39 -43.31
N GLY A 620 -4.79 4.63 -42.81
CA GLY A 620 -5.82 5.06 -41.87
C GLY A 620 -7.24 4.91 -42.45
N PHE A 621 -7.46 5.36 -43.68
CA PHE A 621 -8.74 5.22 -44.37
C PHE A 621 -9.14 3.75 -44.63
N VAL A 622 -8.18 2.90 -45.02
CA VAL A 622 -8.42 1.47 -45.27
C VAL A 622 -8.68 0.71 -43.97
N ILE A 623 -8.02 1.04 -42.86
CA ILE A 623 -8.34 0.41 -41.55
C ILE A 623 -9.72 0.85 -41.06
N VAL A 624 -10.13 2.10 -41.26
CA VAL A 624 -11.49 2.57 -40.96
C VAL A 624 -12.52 1.88 -41.87
N ALA A 625 -12.25 1.73 -43.17
CA ALA A 625 -13.14 1.04 -44.11
C ALA A 625 -13.24 -0.47 -43.84
N ILE A 626 -12.12 -1.15 -43.55
CA ILE A 626 -12.10 -2.56 -43.13
C ILE A 626 -12.82 -2.73 -41.79
N SER A 627 -12.68 -1.79 -40.86
CA SER A 627 -13.44 -1.82 -39.61
C SER A 627 -14.94 -1.68 -39.89
N LEU A 628 -15.37 -0.73 -40.73
CA LEU A 628 -16.77 -0.57 -41.11
C LEU A 628 -17.33 -1.83 -41.80
N VAL A 629 -16.61 -2.43 -42.75
CA VAL A 629 -17.04 -3.65 -43.46
C VAL A 629 -17.02 -4.91 -42.56
N ALA A 630 -16.05 -5.01 -41.65
CA ALA A 630 -16.01 -6.07 -40.64
C ALA A 630 -17.14 -5.94 -39.60
N PHE A 631 -17.58 -4.71 -39.30
CA PHE A 631 -18.75 -4.46 -38.47
C PHE A 631 -20.09 -4.80 -39.18
N ASP A 632 -20.17 -4.67 -40.52
CA ASP A 632 -21.42 -4.84 -41.26
C ASP A 632 -21.68 -6.27 -41.81
N THR A 633 -20.64 -7.12 -41.95
CA THR A 633 -20.78 -8.45 -42.60
C THR A 633 -20.57 -9.68 -41.70
N GLY A 634 -20.38 -9.49 -40.38
CA GLY A 634 -19.99 -10.56 -39.45
C GLY A 634 -20.91 -10.79 -38.24
N SER A 635 -22.01 -11.53 -38.41
CA SER A 635 -22.91 -12.05 -37.35
C SER A 635 -23.73 -11.03 -36.53
N PRO A 636 -25.05 -10.85 -36.84
CA PRO A 636 -25.95 -9.92 -36.15
C PRO A 636 -26.28 -10.21 -34.67
N ARG A 637 -25.64 -11.19 -34.02
CA ARG A 637 -25.97 -11.62 -32.63
C ARG A 637 -24.98 -11.17 -31.56
N VAL A 638 -23.85 -10.56 -31.91
CA VAL A 638 -22.85 -10.09 -30.93
C VAL A 638 -22.96 -8.58 -30.67
N SER A 639 -23.31 -7.79 -31.70
CA SER A 639 -23.40 -6.33 -31.64
C SER A 639 -24.44 -5.81 -30.63
N SER A 640 -25.60 -6.46 -30.55
CA SER A 640 -26.69 -6.08 -29.64
C SER A 640 -26.39 -6.37 -28.16
N LEU A 641 -25.44 -7.27 -27.84
CA LEU A 641 -25.03 -7.51 -26.45
C LEU A 641 -23.88 -6.58 -26.02
N ALA A 642 -22.94 -6.28 -26.92
CA ALA A 642 -21.87 -5.31 -26.66
C ALA A 642 -22.41 -3.89 -26.42
N SER A 643 -23.42 -3.48 -27.19
CA SER A 643 -24.12 -2.19 -27.00
C SER A 643 -25.01 -2.13 -25.76
N LEU A 644 -25.45 -3.28 -25.23
CA LEU A 644 -26.19 -3.38 -23.96
C LEU A 644 -25.28 -3.42 -22.72
N LEU A 645 -23.98 -3.70 -22.89
CA LEU A 645 -23.00 -3.75 -21.81
C LEU A 645 -22.35 -2.38 -21.51
N MET A 646 -22.53 -1.37 -22.35
CA MET A 646 -22.03 0.00 -22.12
C MET A 646 -23.11 0.97 -21.60
N ASP A 647 -23.41 0.77 -20.32
CA ASP A 647 -23.75 1.80 -19.32
C ASP A 647 -25.17 2.42 -19.28
N ARG A 648 -25.70 2.51 -18.05
CA ARG A 648 -27.12 2.77 -17.71
C ARG A 648 -27.55 4.25 -17.77
N VAL A 649 -26.74 5.13 -18.36
CA VAL A 649 -26.96 6.60 -18.36
C VAL A 649 -27.35 7.15 -19.73
N GLY A 650 -27.66 6.29 -20.71
CA GLY A 650 -28.20 6.72 -22.02
C GLY A 650 -27.18 7.30 -23.02
N ARG A 651 -25.89 7.34 -22.64
CA ARG A 651 -24.76 7.93 -23.42
C ARG A 651 -24.68 7.45 -24.87
N VAL A 652 -24.98 6.17 -25.13
CA VAL A 652 -24.95 5.59 -26.50
C VAL A 652 -25.89 6.33 -27.46
N LYS A 653 -27.06 6.79 -27.01
CA LYS A 653 -28.00 7.53 -27.86
C LYS A 653 -27.47 8.93 -28.24
N LEU A 654 -26.82 9.61 -27.29
CA LEU A 654 -26.16 10.90 -27.54
C LEU A 654 -25.04 10.76 -28.59
N LEU A 655 -24.19 9.74 -28.47
CA LEU A 655 -23.14 9.46 -29.45
C LEU A 655 -23.71 9.24 -30.87
N THR A 656 -24.74 8.41 -31.01
CA THR A 656 -25.39 8.15 -32.30
C THR A 656 -26.02 9.42 -32.89
N ILE A 657 -26.68 10.25 -32.06
CA ILE A 657 -27.27 11.53 -32.48
C ILE A 657 -26.18 12.52 -32.89
N GLY A 658 -25.10 12.64 -32.12
CA GLY A 658 -23.97 13.53 -32.40
C GLY A 658 -23.28 13.19 -33.72
N ILE A 659 -22.91 11.93 -33.92
CA ILE A 659 -22.27 11.47 -35.17
C ILE A 659 -23.20 11.66 -36.38
N SER A 660 -24.49 11.34 -36.24
CA SER A 660 -25.47 11.52 -37.33
C SER A 660 -25.68 13.00 -37.66
N GLY A 661 -25.79 13.87 -36.65
CA GLY A 661 -25.91 15.31 -36.82
C GLY A 661 -24.68 15.93 -37.47
N CYS A 662 -23.48 15.47 -37.10
CA CYS A 662 -22.23 15.85 -37.76
C CYS A 662 -22.23 15.44 -39.24
N LEU A 663 -22.52 14.17 -39.54
CA LEU A 663 -22.48 13.65 -40.91
C LEU A 663 -23.50 14.37 -41.82
N VAL A 664 -24.73 14.59 -41.34
CA VAL A 664 -25.75 15.33 -42.09
C VAL A 664 -25.33 16.78 -42.32
N SER A 665 -24.83 17.46 -41.29
CA SER A 665 -24.36 18.86 -41.42
C SER A 665 -23.23 18.98 -42.43
N LEU A 666 -22.26 18.05 -42.41
CA LEU A 666 -21.13 18.02 -43.33
C LEU A 666 -21.56 17.74 -44.78
N ILE A 667 -22.56 16.88 -45.00
CA ILE A 667 -23.12 16.60 -46.34
C ILE A 667 -23.81 17.86 -46.90
N PHE A 668 -24.62 18.56 -46.09
CA PHE A 668 -25.26 19.80 -46.51
C PHE A 668 -24.25 20.93 -46.73
N GLU A 669 -23.27 21.10 -45.85
CA GLU A 669 -22.18 22.07 -46.01
C GLU A 669 -21.39 21.80 -47.31
N ALA A 670 -20.97 20.55 -47.55
CA ALA A 670 -20.23 20.19 -48.76
C ALA A 670 -21.06 20.42 -50.04
N ALA A 671 -22.35 20.07 -50.02
CA ALA A 671 -23.26 20.29 -51.16
C ALA A 671 -23.54 21.79 -51.43
N LEU A 672 -23.72 22.60 -50.38
CA LEU A 672 -23.88 24.04 -50.49
C LEU A 672 -22.58 24.70 -50.97
N SER A 673 -21.44 24.31 -50.39
CA SER A 673 -20.13 24.80 -50.77
C SER A 673 -19.83 24.49 -52.24
N ALA A 674 -19.96 23.23 -52.67
CA ALA A 674 -19.73 22.83 -54.06
C ALA A 674 -20.66 23.54 -55.06
N ARG A 675 -21.83 24.02 -54.63
CA ARG A 675 -22.83 24.67 -55.49
C ARG A 675 -22.80 26.20 -55.48
N TYR A 676 -22.30 26.82 -54.40
CA TYR A 676 -22.38 28.27 -54.18
C TYR A 676 -21.02 28.95 -53.93
N ILE A 677 -19.92 28.20 -53.78
CA ILE A 677 -18.56 28.78 -53.79
C ILE A 677 -18.37 29.63 -55.06
N GLY A 678 -17.94 30.87 -54.88
CA GLY A 678 -17.70 31.82 -55.97
C GLY A 678 -18.96 32.47 -56.57
N THR A 679 -20.14 32.31 -55.96
CA THR A 679 -21.39 32.95 -56.41
C THR A 679 -21.81 34.11 -55.52
N GLU A 680 -22.53 35.10 -56.06
CA GLU A 680 -23.07 36.23 -55.26
C GLU A 680 -24.31 35.87 -54.43
N ASN A 681 -24.68 34.58 -54.32
CA ASN A 681 -25.85 34.14 -53.56
C ASN A 681 -25.55 34.13 -52.05
N SER A 682 -25.62 35.32 -51.44
CA SER A 682 -25.38 35.55 -50.01
C SER A 682 -26.23 34.68 -49.09
N SER A 683 -27.48 34.37 -49.48
CA SER A 683 -28.37 33.48 -48.72
C SER A 683 -27.87 32.03 -48.70
N GLY A 684 -27.42 31.50 -49.85
CA GLY A 684 -26.86 30.15 -49.96
C GLY A 684 -25.53 30.00 -49.20
N LEU A 685 -24.66 31.02 -49.31
CA LEU A 685 -23.40 31.08 -48.56
C LEU A 685 -23.64 31.19 -47.03
N SER A 686 -24.60 32.01 -46.60
CA SER A 686 -24.98 32.14 -45.18
C SER A 686 -25.53 30.83 -44.62
N ALA A 687 -26.32 30.09 -45.41
CA ALA A 687 -26.79 28.76 -45.04
C ALA A 687 -25.63 27.75 -44.89
N GLY A 688 -24.62 27.81 -45.76
CA GLY A 688 -23.40 27.00 -45.63
C GLY A 688 -22.67 27.24 -44.30
N VAL A 689 -22.46 28.51 -43.94
CA VAL A 689 -21.85 28.90 -42.65
C VAL A 689 -22.69 28.45 -41.45
N PHE A 690 -24.03 28.49 -41.56
CA PHE A 690 -24.92 27.96 -40.52
C PHE A 690 -24.80 26.44 -40.34
N PHE A 691 -24.66 25.67 -41.43
CA PHE A 691 -24.44 24.22 -41.33
C PHE A 691 -23.04 23.87 -40.80
N LEU A 692 -22.00 24.65 -41.11
CA LEU A 692 -20.68 24.53 -40.48
C LEU A 692 -20.76 24.79 -38.96
N PHE A 693 -21.52 25.81 -38.53
CA PHE A 693 -21.78 26.06 -37.11
C PHE A 693 -22.54 24.91 -36.43
N LEU A 694 -23.53 24.32 -37.09
CA LEU A 694 -24.24 23.13 -36.58
C LEU A 694 -23.32 21.91 -36.49
N PHE A 695 -22.46 21.67 -37.49
CA PHE A 695 -21.44 20.62 -37.43
C PHE A 695 -20.56 20.77 -36.19
N ILE A 696 -19.97 21.96 -35.98
CA ILE A 696 -19.12 22.25 -34.81
C ILE A 696 -19.92 22.09 -33.50
N SER A 697 -21.20 22.50 -33.48
CA SER A 697 -22.06 22.39 -32.29
C SER A 697 -22.41 20.94 -31.93
N PHE A 698 -22.80 20.12 -32.91
CA PHE A 698 -23.05 18.68 -32.68
C PHE A 698 -21.77 17.95 -32.28
N TYR A 699 -20.64 18.32 -32.88
CA TYR A 699 -19.34 17.71 -32.60
C TYR A 699 -18.82 18.06 -31.20
N GLY A 700 -18.92 19.33 -30.80
CA GLY A 700 -18.43 19.82 -29.51
C GLY A 700 -19.36 19.56 -28.31
N CYS A 701 -20.68 19.58 -28.52
CA CYS A 701 -21.66 19.49 -27.42
C CYS A 701 -22.35 18.13 -27.30
N CYS A 702 -22.41 17.32 -28.37
CA CYS A 702 -23.16 16.06 -28.37
C CYS A 702 -22.29 14.79 -28.47
N ILE A 703 -20.97 14.92 -28.67
CA ILE A 703 -20.01 13.83 -28.57
C ILE A 703 -19.31 13.93 -27.21
N ASP A 704 -19.59 12.97 -26.32
CA ASP A 704 -19.13 12.96 -24.92
C ASP A 704 -17.60 12.93 -24.83
N ALA A 705 -17.01 13.78 -23.96
CA ALA A 705 -15.59 13.76 -23.63
C ALA A 705 -15.10 12.37 -23.18
N THR A 706 -16.00 11.62 -22.53
CA THR A 706 -15.79 10.23 -22.10
C THR A 706 -15.52 9.29 -23.27
N THR A 707 -15.92 9.60 -24.52
CA THR A 707 -15.59 8.81 -25.71
C THR A 707 -14.11 8.94 -26.10
N TYR A 708 -13.52 10.13 -25.97
CA TYR A 708 -12.06 10.27 -26.12
C TYR A 708 -11.33 9.54 -25.00
N VAL A 709 -11.84 9.59 -23.76
CA VAL A 709 -11.33 8.75 -22.66
C VAL A 709 -11.49 7.26 -22.98
N TYR A 710 -12.56 6.83 -23.62
CA TYR A 710 -12.74 5.43 -24.04
C TYR A 710 -11.71 5.01 -25.12
N CYS A 711 -11.44 5.89 -26.09
CA CYS A 711 -10.32 5.71 -27.03
C CYS A 711 -8.96 5.66 -26.33
N THR A 712 -8.79 6.31 -25.17
CA THR A 712 -7.59 6.12 -24.33
C THR A 712 -7.62 4.84 -23.51
N GLU A 713 -8.79 4.37 -23.07
CA GLU A 713 -8.93 3.17 -22.26
C GLU A 713 -8.54 1.89 -23.01
N ILE A 714 -8.66 1.88 -24.34
CA ILE A 714 -8.14 0.81 -25.22
C ILE A 714 -6.60 0.75 -25.21
N PHE A 715 -5.91 1.85 -24.87
CA PHE A 715 -4.47 1.84 -24.70
C PHE A 715 -4.09 1.41 -23.26
N PRO A 716 -3.01 0.62 -23.09
CA PRO A 716 -2.46 0.28 -21.79
C PRO A 716 -2.28 1.49 -20.87
N THR A 717 -2.39 1.27 -19.55
CA THR A 717 -2.43 2.33 -18.53
C THR A 717 -1.26 3.32 -18.56
N HIS A 718 -0.10 2.93 -19.09
CA HIS A 718 1.10 3.78 -19.20
C HIS A 718 1.12 4.71 -20.43
N ILE A 719 0.20 4.54 -21.40
CA ILE A 719 0.07 5.42 -22.58
C ILE A 719 -1.22 6.24 -22.59
N ARG A 720 -2.16 6.02 -21.67
CA ARG A 720 -3.45 6.72 -21.60
C ARG A 720 -3.35 8.25 -21.69
N SER A 721 -2.46 8.86 -20.90
CA SER A 721 -2.26 10.33 -20.90
C SER A 721 -1.70 10.86 -22.24
N ARG A 722 -0.84 10.08 -22.92
CA ARG A 722 -0.31 10.43 -24.24
C ARG A 722 -1.33 10.21 -25.36
N GLY A 723 -2.11 9.14 -25.29
CA GLY A 723 -3.24 8.90 -26.19
C GLY A 723 -4.29 10.02 -26.09
N MET A 724 -4.58 10.49 -24.87
CA MET A 724 -5.51 11.61 -24.65
C MET A 724 -5.01 12.89 -25.31
N ALA A 725 -3.72 13.20 -25.10
CA ALA A 725 -3.06 14.34 -25.71
C ALA A 725 -3.01 14.24 -27.25
N TRP A 726 -2.79 13.05 -27.82
CA TRP A 726 -2.77 12.85 -29.27
C TRP A 726 -4.17 12.97 -29.90
N SER A 727 -5.21 12.37 -29.29
CA SER A 727 -6.58 12.55 -29.77
C SER A 727 -7.01 14.01 -29.72
N LEU A 728 -6.71 14.73 -28.63
CA LEU A 728 -6.99 16.18 -28.52
C LEU A 728 -6.16 17.02 -29.50
N ALA A 729 -4.87 16.72 -29.69
CA ALA A 729 -4.02 17.46 -30.63
C ALA A 729 -4.47 17.28 -32.08
N ILE A 730 -4.84 16.05 -32.48
CA ILE A 730 -5.42 15.78 -33.79
C ILE A 730 -6.77 16.51 -33.94
N LEU A 731 -7.62 16.52 -32.90
CA LEU A 731 -8.88 17.27 -32.86
C LEU A 731 -8.67 18.76 -33.23
N PHE A 732 -7.75 19.43 -32.52
CA PHE A 732 -7.40 20.82 -32.77
C PHE A 732 -6.80 21.02 -34.15
N ALA A 733 -5.93 20.12 -34.63
CA ALA A 733 -5.38 20.18 -35.98
C ALA A 733 -6.46 20.05 -37.08
N THR A 734 -7.45 19.16 -36.92
CA THR A 734 -8.59 19.08 -37.85
C THR A 734 -9.48 20.32 -37.78
N THR A 735 -9.70 20.88 -36.59
CA THR A 735 -10.47 22.13 -36.42
C THR A 735 -9.76 23.30 -37.12
N ILE A 736 -8.44 23.39 -36.98
CA ILE A 736 -7.61 24.40 -37.65
C ILE A 736 -7.67 24.20 -39.17
N ALA A 737 -7.52 22.97 -39.68
CA ALA A 737 -7.56 22.68 -41.11
C ALA A 737 -8.92 22.99 -41.76
N TYR A 738 -10.04 22.72 -41.05
CA TYR A 738 -11.40 23.04 -41.50
C TYR A 738 -11.83 24.49 -41.23
N LEU A 739 -11.04 25.27 -40.48
CA LEU A 739 -11.21 26.72 -40.40
C LEU A 739 -10.50 27.46 -41.56
N ILE A 740 -9.71 26.79 -42.41
CA ILE A 740 -9.03 27.40 -43.57
C ILE A 740 -10.00 27.87 -44.69
N PRO A 741 -11.13 27.20 -44.99
CA PRO A 741 -12.13 27.70 -45.95
C PRO A 741 -12.97 28.86 -45.42
N ALA A 742 -13.11 28.98 -44.09
CA ALA A 742 -13.99 29.95 -43.46
C ALA A 742 -13.62 31.43 -43.77
N PRO A 743 -12.34 31.86 -43.78
CA PRO A 743 -11.93 33.18 -44.26
C PRO A 743 -12.49 33.56 -45.63
N THR A 744 -12.59 32.62 -46.58
CA THR A 744 -13.09 32.88 -47.93
C THR A 744 -14.60 33.17 -47.91
N ALA A 745 -15.36 32.46 -47.08
CA ALA A 745 -16.78 32.74 -46.86
C ALA A 745 -17.00 34.06 -46.09
N PHE A 746 -16.22 34.31 -45.03
CA PHE A 746 -16.32 35.55 -44.24
C PHE A 746 -15.92 36.80 -45.05
N ALA A 747 -14.96 36.69 -45.96
CA ALA A 747 -14.54 37.78 -46.84
C ALA A 747 -15.64 38.24 -47.82
N GLN A 748 -16.48 37.32 -48.31
CA GLN A 748 -17.58 37.65 -49.22
C GLN A 748 -18.87 38.10 -48.50
N VAL A 749 -19.08 37.70 -47.25
CA VAL A 749 -20.27 38.10 -46.45
C VAL A 749 -20.12 39.51 -45.84
N GLY A 750 -18.93 40.11 -45.89
CA GLY A 750 -18.73 41.55 -45.65
C GLY A 750 -18.64 41.98 -44.18
N TRP A 751 -18.35 41.05 -43.26
CA TRP A 751 -18.29 41.34 -41.82
C TRP A 751 -16.90 41.86 -41.43
N LYS A 752 -16.77 43.19 -41.33
CA LYS A 752 -15.62 43.84 -40.70
C LYS A 752 -15.67 43.65 -39.18
N TYR A 753 -15.01 42.63 -38.63
CA TYR A 753 -14.36 42.57 -37.29
C TYR A 753 -13.78 41.15 -37.07
N TYR A 754 -12.67 41.02 -36.35
CA TYR A 754 -12.28 39.71 -35.79
C TYR A 754 -13.16 39.41 -34.56
N LEU A 755 -13.64 38.17 -34.46
CA LEU A 755 -14.40 37.71 -33.30
C LEU A 755 -13.58 36.68 -32.53
N LEU A 756 -12.92 37.12 -31.45
CA LEU A 756 -12.24 36.23 -30.51
C LEU A 756 -13.27 35.63 -29.55
N PHE A 757 -13.40 34.30 -29.54
CA PHE A 757 -14.14 33.58 -28.50
C PHE A 757 -13.17 32.84 -27.58
N ILE A 758 -13.17 33.20 -26.30
CA ILE A 758 -12.65 32.36 -25.22
C ILE A 758 -13.85 31.70 -24.54
N ILE A 759 -13.84 30.38 -24.43
CA ILE A 759 -14.91 29.59 -23.81
C ILE A 759 -14.45 29.17 -22.40
N LEU A 760 -14.90 29.88 -21.36
CA LEU A 760 -14.68 29.56 -19.93
C LEU A 760 -15.66 28.47 -19.44
N THR A 761 -15.48 27.24 -19.96
CA THR A 761 -15.92 25.90 -19.46
C THR A 761 -17.22 25.62 -18.67
N VAL A 762 -18.06 26.56 -18.25
CA VAL A 762 -19.31 26.27 -17.49
C VAL A 762 -20.56 27.07 -17.91
N ILE A 763 -20.50 28.39 -18.22
CA ILE A 763 -21.72 29.21 -18.45
C ILE A 763 -21.55 30.36 -19.49
N ASN A 764 -20.99 30.07 -20.68
CA ASN A 764 -20.35 31.11 -21.52
C ASN A 764 -21.26 32.07 -22.30
N ILE A 765 -21.43 33.28 -21.73
CA ILE A 765 -21.78 34.53 -22.42
C ILE A 765 -20.47 35.20 -22.91
N PRO A 766 -20.40 35.80 -24.11
CA PRO A 766 -19.14 36.27 -24.72
C PRO A 766 -18.76 37.73 -24.41
N ILE A 767 -17.45 38.02 -24.34
CA ILE A 767 -16.86 39.38 -24.26
C ILE A 767 -15.60 39.44 -25.17
N ILE A 768 -15.32 40.62 -25.77
CA ILE A 768 -14.61 40.81 -27.06
C ILE A 768 -13.45 41.84 -26.95
N TRP A 769 -12.33 41.71 -27.70
CA TRP A 769 -11.58 42.86 -28.30
C TRP A 769 -10.55 42.47 -29.41
N THR A 770 -10.09 43.44 -30.21
CA THR A 770 -9.21 43.30 -31.41
C THR A 770 -8.23 44.49 -31.65
N PHE A 771 -7.09 44.32 -32.36
CA PHE A 771 -6.32 45.45 -32.98
C PHE A 771 -5.37 45.06 -34.16
N PHE A 772 -4.89 46.07 -34.91
CA PHE A 772 -4.21 46.08 -36.25
C PHE A 772 -2.86 46.88 -36.21
N PRO A 773 -2.00 47.07 -37.28
CA PRO A 773 -2.22 47.01 -38.74
C PRO A 773 -1.07 46.33 -39.57
N GLU A 774 -0.57 46.94 -40.67
CA GLU A 774 0.23 46.33 -41.76
C GLU A 774 1.50 47.14 -42.17
N THR A 775 2.58 46.47 -42.59
CA THR A 775 3.87 47.07 -43.02
C THR A 775 4.32 46.67 -44.44
N LYS A 776 3.44 46.06 -45.24
CA LYS A 776 3.82 45.31 -46.45
C LYS A 776 4.08 46.22 -47.66
N GLY A 777 5.29 46.15 -48.24
CA GLY A 777 5.66 46.81 -49.50
C GLY A 777 6.75 47.88 -49.41
N LEU A 778 7.33 48.10 -48.22
CA LEU A 778 8.46 49.01 -47.99
C LEU A 778 9.78 48.23 -47.92
N ALA A 779 10.90 48.88 -48.28
CA ALA A 779 12.25 48.36 -48.04
C ALA A 779 12.60 48.39 -46.54
N LEU A 780 13.59 47.60 -46.11
CA LEU A 780 13.94 47.45 -44.69
C LEU A 780 14.37 48.77 -44.04
N GLU A 781 15.03 49.64 -44.80
CA GLU A 781 15.44 50.98 -44.37
C GLU A 781 14.24 51.94 -44.24
N GLU A 782 13.24 51.84 -45.12
CA GLU A 782 11.99 52.62 -45.06
C GLU A 782 11.05 52.12 -43.94
N VAL A 783 11.16 50.84 -43.57
CA VAL A 783 10.55 50.29 -42.36
C VAL A 783 11.25 50.83 -41.11
N GLY A 784 12.59 50.93 -41.12
CA GLY A 784 13.38 51.53 -40.04
C GLY A 784 13.05 53.02 -39.81
N GLU A 785 12.99 53.83 -40.87
CA GLU A 785 12.57 55.25 -40.76
C GLU A 785 11.11 55.39 -40.26
N LYS A 786 10.23 54.42 -40.54
CA LYS A 786 8.86 54.40 -39.99
C LYS A 786 8.78 54.09 -38.49
N PHE A 787 9.84 53.52 -37.90
CA PHE A 787 9.92 53.21 -36.47
C PHE A 787 10.98 54.04 -35.71
N GLY A 788 11.82 54.81 -36.41
CA GLY A 788 12.61 55.91 -35.85
C GLY A 788 14.13 55.70 -35.74
N ASP A 789 14.71 54.78 -36.52
CA ASP A 789 16.15 54.42 -36.41
C ASP A 789 17.08 55.25 -37.34
N ASP A 790 18.20 55.75 -36.80
CA ASP A 790 19.24 56.49 -37.55
C ASP A 790 20.18 55.54 -38.35
N VAL A 791 20.14 55.62 -39.68
CA VAL A 791 20.95 54.75 -40.57
C VAL A 791 22.34 55.35 -40.87
N LEU A 792 23.34 54.95 -40.06
CA LEU A 792 24.64 55.64 -40.00
C LEU A 792 25.62 55.43 -41.18
N VAL A 793 25.63 54.31 -41.91
CA VAL A 793 26.47 54.12 -43.13
C VAL A 793 25.80 53.16 -44.13
N ARG A 794 25.77 53.49 -45.43
CA ARG A 794 25.25 52.61 -46.51
C ARG A 794 26.35 51.73 -47.13
N PRO A 795 26.30 50.38 -47.01
CA PRO A 795 27.40 49.47 -47.44
C PRO A 795 27.69 49.40 -48.94
N THR A 796 26.87 50.03 -49.77
CA THR A 796 26.99 50.13 -51.23
C THR A 796 27.92 51.25 -51.70
N ASN A 797 28.23 52.23 -50.84
CA ASN A 797 29.02 53.43 -51.20
C ASN A 797 30.41 53.51 -50.52
N ILE A 798 30.85 52.44 -49.83
CA ILE A 798 32.16 52.37 -49.18
C ILE A 798 33.23 51.74 -50.09
N THR A 799 34.43 52.31 -50.10
CA THR A 799 35.54 51.80 -50.92
C THR A 799 36.12 50.50 -50.33
N THR A 800 36.86 49.74 -51.15
CA THR A 800 37.43 48.45 -50.74
C THR A 800 38.36 48.58 -49.52
N GLU A 801 39.15 49.67 -49.42
CA GLU A 801 39.99 49.94 -48.25
C GLU A 801 39.17 50.21 -46.98
N GLN A 802 38.05 50.93 -47.06
CA GLN A 802 37.16 51.14 -45.92
C GLN A 802 36.50 49.82 -45.48
N ARG A 803 36.15 48.95 -46.44
CA ARG A 803 35.65 47.60 -46.15
C ARG A 803 36.71 46.71 -45.51
N GLU A 804 37.98 46.81 -45.91
CA GLU A 804 39.09 46.11 -45.24
C GLU A 804 39.38 46.64 -43.83
N GLN A 805 39.30 47.95 -43.60
CA GLN A 805 39.41 48.52 -42.25
C GLN A 805 38.28 48.03 -41.33
N LEU A 806 37.04 48.01 -41.84
CA LEU A 806 35.90 47.46 -41.11
C LEU A 806 36.08 45.96 -40.81
N HIS A 807 36.56 45.17 -41.77
CA HIS A 807 36.89 43.76 -41.55
C HIS A 807 38.03 43.56 -40.53
N LYS A 808 39.04 44.44 -40.50
CA LYS A 808 40.11 44.41 -39.49
C LYS A 808 39.59 44.75 -38.09
N ALA A 809 38.70 45.73 -37.96
CA ALA A 809 38.06 46.08 -36.68
C ALA A 809 37.25 44.88 -36.14
N ILE A 810 36.39 44.29 -36.96
CA ILE A 810 35.57 43.12 -36.61
C ILE A 810 36.45 41.90 -36.24
N LYS A 811 37.60 41.70 -36.91
CA LYS A 811 38.54 40.64 -36.52
C LYS A 811 39.24 40.91 -35.18
N ALA A 812 39.62 42.15 -34.90
CA ALA A 812 40.27 42.51 -33.65
C ALA A 812 39.33 42.31 -32.44
N GLU A 813 38.07 42.68 -32.59
CA GLU A 813 37.01 42.48 -31.60
C GLU A 813 36.79 40.99 -31.30
N LYS A 814 36.82 40.14 -32.35
CA LYS A 814 36.70 38.68 -32.20
C LYS A 814 37.89 38.06 -31.46
N SER A 815 39.13 38.48 -31.77
CA SER A 815 40.32 37.99 -31.07
C SER A 815 40.40 38.38 -29.58
N ALA A 816 39.72 39.46 -29.16
CA ALA A 816 39.66 39.85 -27.76
C ALA A 816 38.71 38.96 -26.92
N SER A 817 37.85 38.17 -27.56
CA SER A 817 36.90 37.28 -26.88
C SER A 817 37.43 35.85 -26.63
N GLU A 818 38.55 35.47 -27.26
CA GLU A 818 39.08 34.10 -27.24
C GLU A 818 40.29 33.91 -26.29
N SER A 819 40.75 34.95 -25.57
CA SER A 819 41.99 34.95 -24.79
C SER A 819 41.83 34.86 -23.26
N THR A 820 40.82 34.14 -22.75
CA THR A 820 40.56 34.01 -21.29
C THR A 820 40.57 32.53 -20.84
N PRO A 821 41.74 31.96 -20.46
CA PRO A 821 41.82 30.58 -19.98
C PRO A 821 41.33 30.42 -18.53
N MET A 822 40.60 29.34 -18.26
CA MET A 822 40.26 28.91 -16.89
C MET A 822 41.41 28.08 -16.30
N GLU A 823 42.19 28.69 -15.40
CA GLU A 823 43.07 27.98 -14.45
C GLU A 823 42.49 28.05 -13.02
N ASN A 824 42.88 27.08 -12.18
CA ASN A 824 42.50 26.85 -10.79
C ASN A 824 41.16 26.14 -10.52
N MET A 825 41.21 24.81 -10.39
CA MET A 825 40.45 24.06 -9.38
C MET A 825 41.18 22.75 -9.01
N SER A 826 42.30 22.87 -8.29
CA SER A 826 42.91 21.75 -7.55
C SER A 826 43.69 22.26 -6.32
N ALA A 827 42.95 22.51 -5.24
CA ALA A 827 43.45 22.68 -3.86
C ALA A 827 42.34 22.24 -2.90
#